data_AF-A0A926BGH4-F1
#
_entry.id   AF-A0A926BGH4-F1
#
_cell.length_a   1.000
_cell.length_b   1.000
_cell.length_c   1.000
_cell.angle_alpha   90.00
_cell.angle_beta   90.00
_cell.angle_gamma   90.00
#
_symmetry.space_group_name_H-M   'P 1'
#
loop_
_entity.id
_entity.type
_entity.pdbx_description
1 polymer ?
#
loop_
_entity_poly.entity_id
_entity_poly.type
_entity_poly.pdbx_seq_one_letter_code
_entity_poly.pdbx_strand_id
1 'polypeptide(L)'
;MKPPTLITPVSAGKRRLGLHVQEGSDKDYGKAFALARNVGVGVVPLSLDWSGVETASGEFTSPFPRIANSFYPAQKMPLLLILRPINTVKREVPADLAKTAWDDTRMRTRFRTFLDSVLGEMPDVTLAGLVIGNEVSDVLSAESNGWRTYRTFLADMREYVHAKRPGIPVGVTISHSGLTDKKIRRESQALNAVCDTVFVTYYPLHPDFSVRSPDAPLADFESILRLYPSKSVHFVEAGYPSSPDCKSDEMRQARFVESVFAAWDKHTAQVPMVSFSWQTDRSAQEVAELMRYYAVPGKGFRGFLASLGLRTWEGQLKPGWETLAREAKARGGLNHPEKPQGGGASTAGGFYRWVKPPTFDDFRAPCDNAFMKSGHTATIIRDAYGVPHVFADTEPGALYGFGYAQAQDRLAAMLGHYLASRGEAASVLGAGYLERDIAIRAFRLPETAAKRYGELSPELRAGIESFVEGINRFQSDHPEKCPAWAFAVSPTDVASLGLMYNLYFATDHFERSPATFGSNGFAVAGQRTAFGNAIVSIDPHLSIDGPLRWYEGHVCGGALNMYGVAFVGTPYMAMGTNGSIAWANTVNAPDLSDYYEVRLQQDAGKPPVYEYDGETRPCDVRTYSFSVRHGNGDIRTVNQTVVSTHHGPILREENGKRYAIRKAGIGDVHVLTQVREQCLAQNV
;
A
#
# COMPACT_ATOMS: atom_id res chain seq x y z
N MET A 1 -35.92 -27.79 14.71
CA MET A 1 -36.93 -26.86 14.16
C MET A 1 -36.44 -26.41 12.79
N LYS A 2 -37.27 -26.47 11.75
CA LYS A 2 -36.95 -25.87 10.45
C LYS A 2 -36.69 -24.36 10.66
N PRO A 3 -35.64 -23.77 10.05
CA PRO A 3 -35.42 -22.33 10.15
C PRO A 3 -36.63 -21.60 9.53
N PRO A 4 -37.07 -20.47 10.11
CA PRO A 4 -38.21 -19.72 9.61
C PRO A 4 -37.93 -19.24 8.19
N THR A 5 -38.99 -19.23 7.38
CA THR A 5 -39.03 -18.91 5.96
C THR A 5 -38.19 -17.66 5.63
N LEU A 6 -37.14 -17.86 4.83
CA LEU A 6 -36.34 -16.79 4.22
C LEU A 6 -37.29 -15.81 3.51
N ILE A 7 -37.25 -14.55 3.94
CA ILE A 7 -37.82 -13.43 3.19
C ILE A 7 -37.20 -13.49 1.78
N THR A 8 -38.03 -13.46 0.74
CA THR A 8 -37.53 -13.36 -0.64
C THR A 8 -36.61 -12.14 -0.75
N PRO A 9 -35.33 -12.30 -1.12
CA PRO A 9 -34.38 -11.19 -1.16
C PRO A 9 -34.90 -10.03 -2.02
N VAL A 10 -34.84 -8.81 -1.47
CA VAL A 10 -35.23 -7.59 -2.19
C VAL A 10 -34.01 -7.05 -2.92
N SER A 11 -34.18 -6.68 -4.20
CA SER A 11 -33.11 -6.08 -5.00
C SER A 11 -32.40 -4.94 -4.26
N ALA A 12 -31.07 -4.87 -4.45
CA ALA A 12 -30.21 -3.84 -3.88
C ALA A 12 -30.73 -2.41 -4.10
N GLY A 13 -31.19 -2.11 -5.32
CA GLY A 13 -31.50 -0.74 -5.73
C GLY A 13 -30.30 0.18 -5.56
N LYS A 14 -30.48 1.32 -4.89
CA LYS A 14 -29.41 2.29 -4.60
C LYS A 14 -28.66 2.02 -3.28
N ARG A 15 -29.03 0.95 -2.55
CA ARG A 15 -28.47 0.64 -1.24
C ARG A 15 -27.05 0.11 -1.41
N ARG A 16 -26.14 0.49 -0.50
CA ARG A 16 -24.71 0.14 -0.58
C ARG A 16 -24.29 -0.81 0.52
N LEU A 17 -23.55 -1.84 0.16
CA LEU A 17 -22.87 -2.72 1.11
C LEU A 17 -21.48 -2.17 1.42
N GLY A 18 -21.21 -1.95 2.71
CA GLY A 18 -19.91 -1.60 3.21
C GLY A 18 -19.22 -2.76 3.94
N LEU A 19 -17.90 -2.66 4.03
CA LEU A 19 -17.09 -3.54 4.86
C LEU A 19 -15.79 -2.80 5.20
N HIS A 20 -15.39 -2.82 6.47
CA HIS A 20 -14.05 -2.36 6.83
C HIS A 20 -13.02 -3.40 6.38
N VAL A 21 -12.30 -3.06 5.32
CA VAL A 21 -11.27 -3.90 4.71
C VAL A 21 -10.04 -3.87 5.60
N GLN A 22 -9.51 -5.05 5.94
CA GLN A 22 -8.34 -5.20 6.79
C GLN A 22 -7.46 -6.33 6.28
N GLU A 23 -6.16 -6.10 6.35
CA GLU A 23 -5.15 -7.11 6.07
C GLU A 23 -5.22 -8.25 7.08
N GLY A 24 -4.85 -9.46 6.64
CA GLY A 24 -4.61 -10.58 7.55
C GLY A 24 -3.12 -10.73 7.83
N SER A 25 -2.73 -11.94 8.22
CA SER A 25 -1.33 -12.31 8.44
C SER A 25 -0.44 -12.12 7.21
N ASP A 26 -1.05 -12.07 6.02
CA ASP A 26 -0.36 -11.83 4.74
C ASP A 26 -0.02 -10.34 4.50
N LYS A 27 -0.54 -9.41 5.32
CA LYS A 27 -0.31 -7.96 5.22
C LYS A 27 -0.53 -7.39 3.80
N ASP A 28 -1.51 -7.92 3.10
CA ASP A 28 -1.83 -7.53 1.72
C ASP A 28 -3.21 -6.87 1.64
N TYR A 29 -3.22 -5.53 1.71
CA TYR A 29 -4.44 -4.74 1.59
C TYR A 29 -5.09 -4.91 0.21
N GLY A 30 -4.30 -5.03 -0.86
CA GLY A 30 -4.81 -5.16 -2.22
C GLY A 30 -5.63 -6.43 -2.40
N LYS A 31 -5.14 -7.56 -1.86
CA LYS A 31 -5.85 -8.85 -1.84
C LYS A 31 -7.08 -8.81 -0.95
N ALA A 32 -6.98 -8.25 0.26
CA ALA A 32 -8.13 -8.06 1.15
C ALA A 32 -9.23 -7.21 0.48
N PHE A 33 -8.83 -6.12 -0.16
CA PHE A 33 -9.71 -5.22 -0.91
C PHE A 33 -10.36 -5.90 -2.13
N ALA A 34 -9.58 -6.63 -2.93
CA ALA A 34 -10.10 -7.37 -4.08
C ALA A 34 -11.14 -8.41 -3.65
N LEU A 35 -10.89 -9.11 -2.54
CA LEU A 35 -11.82 -10.08 -1.97
C LEU A 35 -13.14 -9.41 -1.53
N ALA A 36 -13.08 -8.24 -0.89
CA ALA A 36 -14.26 -7.45 -0.53
C ALA A 36 -15.04 -6.99 -1.77
N ARG A 37 -14.35 -6.47 -2.78
CA ARG A 37 -14.97 -6.03 -4.04
C ARG A 37 -15.69 -7.18 -4.75
N ASN A 38 -15.08 -8.38 -4.77
CA ASN A 38 -15.63 -9.55 -5.45
C ASN A 38 -16.95 -10.05 -4.84
N VAL A 39 -17.21 -9.77 -3.56
CA VAL A 39 -18.48 -10.11 -2.91
C VAL A 39 -19.51 -8.96 -2.96
N GLY A 40 -19.22 -7.88 -3.69
CA GLY A 40 -20.16 -6.79 -3.94
C GLY A 40 -20.10 -5.65 -2.92
N VAL A 41 -19.05 -5.58 -2.09
CA VAL A 41 -18.77 -4.37 -1.30
C VAL A 41 -18.53 -3.22 -2.28
N GLY A 42 -19.18 -2.08 -2.06
CA GLY A 42 -18.92 -0.87 -2.85
C GLY A 42 -18.97 0.43 -2.05
N VAL A 43 -18.73 0.34 -0.74
CA VAL A 43 -18.22 1.44 0.08
C VAL A 43 -17.20 0.86 1.04
N VAL A 44 -16.07 1.52 1.23
CA VAL A 44 -15.10 1.17 2.28
C VAL A 44 -15.10 2.29 3.34
N PRO A 45 -15.35 1.98 4.62
CA PRO A 45 -15.09 2.93 5.69
C PRO A 45 -13.59 3.16 5.85
N LEU A 46 -13.18 4.42 5.96
CA LEU A 46 -11.79 4.81 6.22
C LEU A 46 -11.75 5.75 7.42
N SER A 47 -11.07 5.34 8.48
CA SER A 47 -11.01 6.07 9.74
C SER A 47 -9.67 6.79 9.92
N LEU A 48 -9.71 8.09 10.23
CA LEU A 48 -8.53 8.91 10.53
C LEU A 48 -8.72 9.59 11.88
N ASP A 49 -7.79 9.38 12.80
CA ASP A 49 -7.72 10.15 14.05
C ASP A 49 -7.15 11.53 13.77
N TRP A 50 -7.76 12.58 14.31
CA TRP A 50 -7.26 13.93 14.09
C TRP A 50 -5.85 14.11 14.70
N SER A 51 -5.64 13.60 15.92
CA SER A 51 -4.32 13.49 16.56
C SER A 51 -3.28 12.71 15.73
N GLY A 52 -3.71 11.77 14.89
CA GLY A 52 -2.84 10.97 14.02
C GLY A 52 -2.50 11.65 12.69
N VAL A 53 -3.27 12.66 12.29
CA VAL A 53 -3.01 13.45 11.08
C VAL A 53 -2.26 14.74 11.41
N GLU A 54 -2.68 15.42 12.48
CA GLU A 54 -2.00 16.59 13.04
C GLU A 54 -1.01 16.14 14.13
N THR A 55 0.18 15.72 13.71
CA THR A 55 1.19 15.10 14.60
C THR A 55 1.90 16.11 15.50
N ALA A 56 1.89 17.39 15.10
CA ALA A 56 2.29 18.53 15.91
C ALA A 56 1.33 19.69 15.61
N SER A 57 1.26 20.68 16.49
CA SER A 57 0.25 21.75 16.38
C SER A 57 0.36 22.48 15.03
N GLY A 58 -0.55 22.17 14.13
CA GLY A 58 -0.70 22.79 12.80
C GLY A 58 0.10 22.14 11.71
N GLU A 59 0.74 21.02 12.02
CA GLU A 59 1.52 20.22 11.10
C GLU A 59 0.73 18.98 10.72
N PHE A 60 0.19 18.98 9.51
CA PHE A 60 -0.59 17.88 8.95
C PHE A 60 0.30 17.02 8.06
N THR A 61 0.94 16.01 8.66
CA THR A 61 2.04 15.27 8.02
C THR A 61 1.65 13.88 7.53
N SER A 62 0.46 13.39 7.89
CA SER A 62 0.00 12.05 7.54
C SER A 62 -0.04 11.83 6.02
N PRO A 63 0.58 10.76 5.50
CA PRO A 63 0.53 10.44 4.08
C PRO A 63 -0.79 9.77 3.67
N PHE A 64 -1.60 9.33 4.64
CA PHE A 64 -2.78 8.49 4.38
C PHE A 64 -3.84 9.13 3.48
N PRO A 65 -4.18 10.43 3.60
CA PRO A 65 -5.12 11.06 2.67
C PRO A 65 -4.65 11.00 1.21
N ARG A 66 -3.37 11.31 0.93
CA ARG A 66 -2.78 11.17 -0.42
C ARG A 66 -2.84 9.74 -0.94
N ILE A 67 -2.51 8.76 -0.10
CA ILE A 67 -2.59 7.33 -0.46
C ILE A 67 -4.03 6.96 -0.83
N ALA A 68 -5.01 7.38 -0.02
CA ALA A 68 -6.41 7.13 -0.30
C ALA A 68 -6.87 7.78 -1.62
N ASN A 69 -6.39 8.99 -1.92
CA ASN A 69 -6.68 9.66 -3.20
C ASN A 69 -6.11 8.94 -4.42
N SER A 70 -4.93 8.31 -4.29
CA SER A 70 -4.37 7.52 -5.39
C SER A 70 -5.07 6.17 -5.55
N PHE A 71 -5.45 5.52 -4.44
CA PHE A 71 -5.94 4.14 -4.47
C PHE A 71 -7.42 4.02 -4.83
N TYR A 72 -8.32 4.66 -4.08
CA TYR A 72 -9.76 4.38 -4.18
C TYR A 72 -10.41 4.90 -5.48
N PRO A 73 -10.03 6.07 -6.02
CA PRO A 73 -10.52 6.53 -7.32
C PRO A 73 -10.13 5.60 -8.46
N ALA A 74 -8.89 5.08 -8.47
CA ALA A 74 -8.43 4.12 -9.47
C ALA A 74 -9.26 2.82 -9.46
N GLN A 75 -9.81 2.45 -8.29
CA GLN A 75 -10.67 1.29 -8.12
C GLN A 75 -12.17 1.61 -8.24
N LYS A 76 -12.54 2.86 -8.54
CA LYS A 76 -13.93 3.36 -8.55
C LYS A 76 -14.70 3.01 -7.27
N MET A 77 -14.01 3.06 -6.13
CA MET A 77 -14.57 2.68 -4.83
C MET A 77 -14.88 3.91 -3.98
N PRO A 78 -16.15 4.18 -3.67
CA PRO A 78 -16.51 5.24 -2.73
C PRO A 78 -16.02 4.96 -1.30
N LEU A 79 -15.71 6.03 -0.56
CA LEU A 79 -15.36 5.97 0.85
C LEU A 79 -16.45 6.52 1.76
N LEU A 80 -16.69 5.85 2.90
CA LEU A 80 -17.26 6.51 4.07
C LEU A 80 -16.08 7.03 4.90
N LEU A 81 -15.84 8.34 4.88
CA LEU A 81 -14.71 8.93 5.60
C LEU A 81 -15.12 9.19 7.05
N ILE A 82 -14.41 8.59 8.01
CA ILE A 82 -14.65 8.74 9.44
C ILE A 82 -13.50 9.52 10.05
N LEU A 83 -13.71 10.80 10.30
CA LEU A 83 -12.75 11.69 10.95
C LEU A 83 -13.04 11.70 12.45
N ARG A 84 -12.05 11.33 13.26
CA ARG A 84 -12.23 11.07 14.69
C ARG A 84 -11.53 12.16 15.52
N PRO A 85 -12.23 13.25 15.88
CA PRO A 85 -11.85 14.10 17.01
C PRO A 85 -12.23 13.46 18.36
N ILE A 86 -13.14 12.49 18.34
CA ILE A 86 -13.55 11.64 19.46
C ILE A 86 -13.58 10.20 18.96
N ASN A 87 -13.03 9.26 19.74
CA ASN A 87 -13.11 7.83 19.45
C ASN A 87 -13.37 7.04 20.74
N THR A 88 -14.61 6.57 20.90
CA THR A 88 -15.15 5.70 21.96
C THR A 88 -14.82 6.14 23.40
N VAL A 89 -13.57 6.02 23.83
CA VAL A 89 -13.10 6.23 25.21
C VAL A 89 -12.37 7.55 25.43
N LYS A 90 -11.95 8.26 24.37
CA LYS A 90 -11.17 9.49 24.52
C LYS A 90 -11.36 10.50 23.38
N ARG A 91 -10.88 11.72 23.63
CA ARG A 91 -10.64 12.72 22.59
C ARG A 91 -9.40 12.35 21.78
N GLU A 92 -9.51 12.45 20.45
CA GLU A 92 -8.42 12.24 19.49
C GLU A 92 -8.04 13.59 18.87
N VAL A 93 -7.69 14.55 19.74
CA VAL A 93 -7.34 15.92 19.36
C VAL A 93 -5.85 16.18 19.60
N PRO A 94 -5.24 17.16 18.93
CA PRO A 94 -3.90 17.65 19.27
C PRO A 94 -3.77 17.97 20.77
N ALA A 95 -2.59 17.69 21.34
CA ALA A 95 -2.38 17.77 22.79
C ALA A 95 -2.68 19.18 23.37
N ASP A 96 -2.44 20.24 22.61
CA ASP A 96 -2.72 21.62 22.98
C ASP A 96 -4.22 21.99 22.98
N LEU A 97 -5.07 21.16 22.38
CA LEU A 97 -6.53 21.29 22.36
C LEU A 97 -7.25 20.36 23.34
N ALA A 98 -6.52 19.50 24.06
CA ALA A 98 -7.11 18.45 24.89
C ALA A 98 -8.15 18.98 25.90
N LYS A 99 -7.94 20.18 26.45
CA LYS A 99 -8.83 20.84 27.43
C LYS A 99 -9.74 21.92 26.85
N THR A 100 -9.67 22.16 25.54
CA THR A 100 -10.44 23.19 24.86
C THR A 100 -11.90 22.74 24.66
N ALA A 101 -12.87 23.60 24.91
CA ALA A 101 -14.28 23.28 24.68
C ALA A 101 -14.55 23.09 23.17
N TRP A 102 -15.53 22.25 22.82
CA TRP A 102 -15.81 21.94 21.41
C TRP A 102 -16.28 23.16 20.62
N ASP A 103 -17.07 24.04 21.24
CA ASP A 103 -17.61 25.26 20.62
C ASP A 103 -16.64 26.46 20.66
N ASP A 104 -15.44 26.27 21.22
CA ASP A 104 -14.39 27.29 21.23
C ASP A 104 -13.93 27.62 19.80
N THR A 105 -13.66 28.90 19.54
CA THR A 105 -13.22 29.39 18.23
C THR A 105 -11.90 28.74 17.80
N ARG A 106 -10.96 28.49 18.72
CA ARG A 106 -9.69 27.81 18.44
C ARG A 106 -9.93 26.37 17.99
N MET A 107 -10.78 25.62 18.70
CA MET A 107 -11.14 24.24 18.35
C MET A 107 -11.74 24.18 16.95
N ARG A 108 -12.76 25.01 16.68
CA ARG A 108 -13.45 25.04 15.38
C ARG A 108 -12.52 25.46 14.23
N THR A 109 -11.72 26.50 14.45
CA THR A 109 -10.78 26.98 13.42
C THR A 109 -9.75 25.91 13.08
N ARG A 110 -9.19 25.25 14.11
CA ARG A 110 -8.17 24.22 13.88
C ARG A 110 -8.75 22.97 13.22
N PHE A 111 -9.96 22.57 13.58
CA PHE A 111 -10.62 21.45 12.90
C PHE A 111 -10.97 21.78 11.44
N ARG A 112 -11.31 23.02 11.11
CA ARG A 112 -11.47 23.45 9.70
C ARG A 112 -10.16 23.32 8.92
N THR A 113 -9.02 23.71 9.50
CA THR A 113 -7.71 23.49 8.89
C THR A 113 -7.41 21.99 8.69
N PHE A 114 -7.77 21.16 9.67
CA PHE A 114 -7.68 19.70 9.55
C PHE A 114 -8.56 19.16 8.41
N LEU A 115 -9.82 19.60 8.30
CA LEU A 115 -10.71 19.25 7.19
C LEU A 115 -10.12 19.68 5.84
N ASP A 116 -9.54 20.87 5.77
CA ASP A 116 -8.90 21.39 4.55
C ASP A 116 -7.71 20.56 4.12
N SER A 117 -6.87 20.16 5.08
CA SER A 117 -5.74 19.28 4.81
C SER A 117 -6.22 17.93 4.29
N VAL A 118 -7.13 17.24 4.99
CA VAL A 118 -7.57 15.90 4.60
C VAL A 118 -8.33 15.92 3.28
N LEU A 119 -9.33 16.80 3.14
CA LEU A 119 -10.16 16.85 1.92
C LEU A 119 -9.42 17.43 0.72
N GLY A 120 -8.45 18.33 0.96
CA GLY A 120 -7.59 18.90 -0.06
C GLY A 120 -6.59 17.91 -0.63
N GLU A 121 -6.15 16.93 0.16
CA GLU A 121 -5.33 15.80 -0.29
C GLU A 121 -6.14 14.66 -0.91
N MET A 122 -7.48 14.71 -0.81
CA MET A 122 -8.41 13.73 -1.37
C MET A 122 -9.35 14.32 -2.43
N PRO A 123 -8.86 15.09 -3.43
CA PRO A 123 -9.72 15.77 -4.41
C PRO A 123 -10.60 14.81 -5.22
N ASP A 124 -10.08 13.64 -5.58
CA ASP A 124 -10.67 12.70 -6.55
C ASP A 124 -11.49 11.58 -5.89
N VAL A 125 -11.44 11.49 -4.56
CA VAL A 125 -12.19 10.48 -3.80
C VAL A 125 -13.69 10.78 -3.86
N THR A 126 -14.45 9.79 -4.30
CA THR A 126 -15.92 9.80 -4.16
C THR A 126 -16.28 9.47 -2.72
N LEU A 127 -16.94 10.39 -2.02
CA LEU A 127 -17.42 10.16 -0.65
C LEU A 127 -18.87 9.68 -0.65
N ALA A 128 -19.11 8.55 0.02
CA ALA A 128 -20.44 8.04 0.36
C ALA A 128 -21.04 8.76 1.59
N GLY A 129 -20.20 9.38 2.41
CA GLY A 129 -20.56 10.17 3.57
C GLY A 129 -19.33 10.59 4.36
N LEU A 130 -19.51 11.54 5.26
CA LEU A 130 -18.46 12.02 6.16
C LEU A 130 -18.97 11.97 7.61
N VAL A 131 -18.28 11.21 8.43
CA VAL A 131 -18.58 11.05 9.86
C VAL A 131 -17.55 11.84 10.65
N ILE A 132 -18.01 12.69 11.57
CA ILE A 132 -17.18 13.44 12.51
C ILE A 132 -17.43 12.87 13.90
N GLY A 133 -16.51 12.04 14.37
CA GLY A 133 -16.56 11.35 15.66
C GLY A 133 -17.06 9.91 15.57
N ASN A 134 -16.45 9.03 16.36
CA ASN A 134 -16.82 7.62 16.45
C ASN A 134 -17.24 7.26 17.88
N GLU A 135 -18.44 6.70 18.04
CA GLU A 135 -19.02 6.27 19.32
C GLU A 135 -18.90 7.31 20.44
N VAL A 136 -19.36 8.54 20.17
CA VAL A 136 -19.01 9.72 21.00
C VAL A 136 -19.67 9.77 22.38
N SER A 137 -20.64 8.89 22.68
CA SER A 137 -21.59 9.07 23.78
C SER A 137 -20.95 9.11 25.17
N ASP A 138 -19.98 8.23 25.42
CA ASP A 138 -19.35 8.12 26.75
C ASP A 138 -18.47 9.33 27.04
N VAL A 139 -17.65 9.76 26.07
CA VAL A 139 -16.81 10.96 26.17
C VAL A 139 -17.66 12.21 26.39
N LEU A 140 -18.73 12.39 25.61
CA LEU A 140 -19.60 13.57 25.74
C LEU A 140 -20.39 13.58 27.06
N SER A 141 -20.74 12.41 27.60
CA SER A 141 -21.44 12.30 28.87
C SER A 141 -20.53 12.52 30.08
N ALA A 142 -19.24 12.24 29.95
CA ALA A 142 -18.24 12.50 30.99
C ALA A 142 -17.89 13.99 31.12
N GLU A 143 -18.18 14.80 30.10
CA GLU A 143 -17.90 16.24 30.08
C GLU A 143 -19.13 17.06 30.51
N SER A 144 -18.97 17.98 31.48
CA SER A 144 -20.08 18.75 32.07
C SER A 144 -20.96 19.53 31.07
N ASN A 145 -20.44 19.83 29.88
CA ASN A 145 -21.17 20.46 28.77
C ASN A 145 -20.84 19.79 27.42
N GLY A 146 -20.38 18.54 27.42
CA GLY A 146 -19.87 17.86 26.22
C GLY A 146 -20.90 17.82 25.10
N TRP A 147 -22.08 17.27 25.39
CA TRP A 147 -23.20 17.18 24.42
C TRP A 147 -23.57 18.53 23.79
N ARG A 148 -23.72 19.57 24.61
CA ARG A 148 -24.13 20.91 24.15
C ARG A 148 -23.07 21.54 23.26
N THR A 149 -21.82 21.56 23.72
CA THR A 149 -20.71 22.22 23.01
C THR A 149 -20.35 21.45 21.73
N TYR A 150 -20.36 20.11 21.76
CA TYR A 150 -20.11 19.28 20.59
C TYR A 150 -21.22 19.39 19.54
N ARG A 151 -22.48 19.56 19.94
CA ARG A 151 -23.58 19.82 19.00
C ARG A 151 -23.36 21.11 18.21
N THR A 152 -22.91 22.18 18.88
CA THR A 152 -22.57 23.45 18.21
C THR A 152 -21.38 23.26 17.26
N PHE A 153 -20.34 22.56 17.71
CA PHE A 153 -19.18 22.21 16.88
C PHE A 153 -19.58 21.44 15.63
N LEU A 154 -20.35 20.36 15.79
CA LEU A 154 -20.77 19.48 14.69
C LEU A 154 -21.66 20.22 13.67
N ALA A 155 -22.58 21.06 14.16
CA ALA A 155 -23.41 21.89 13.28
C ALA A 155 -22.56 22.83 12.43
N ASP A 156 -21.55 23.48 13.03
CA ASP A 156 -20.63 24.35 12.31
C ASP A 156 -19.76 23.59 11.29
N MET A 157 -19.24 22.42 11.68
CA MET A 157 -18.43 21.60 10.77
C MET A 157 -19.24 21.02 9.62
N ARG A 158 -20.52 20.67 9.84
CA ARG A 158 -21.43 20.24 8.76
C ARG A 158 -21.58 21.31 7.69
N GLU A 159 -21.90 22.55 8.07
CA GLU A 159 -22.02 23.66 7.12
C GLU A 159 -20.71 23.89 6.36
N TYR A 160 -19.59 23.80 7.08
CA TYR A 160 -18.26 23.94 6.48
C TYR A 160 -17.95 22.83 5.45
N VAL A 161 -18.30 21.59 5.75
CA VAL A 161 -18.15 20.45 4.83
C VAL A 161 -19.01 20.63 3.59
N HIS A 162 -20.29 21.02 3.73
CA HIS A 162 -21.18 21.23 2.59
C HIS A 162 -20.70 22.34 1.65
N ALA A 163 -20.05 23.38 2.17
CA ALA A 163 -19.43 24.42 1.36
C ALA A 163 -18.30 23.89 0.45
N LYS A 164 -17.65 22.77 0.82
CA LYS A 164 -16.52 22.19 0.08
C LYS A 164 -16.89 20.94 -0.72
N ARG A 165 -17.80 20.13 -0.18
CA ARG A 165 -18.27 18.86 -0.76
C ARG A 165 -19.80 18.84 -0.69
N PRO A 166 -20.48 19.56 -1.59
CA PRO A 166 -21.94 19.62 -1.57
C PRO A 166 -22.56 18.24 -1.82
N GLY A 167 -23.63 17.92 -1.08
CA GLY A 167 -24.46 16.75 -1.33
C GLY A 167 -23.98 15.43 -0.70
N ILE A 168 -22.90 15.44 0.09
CA ILE A 168 -22.51 14.26 0.87
C ILE A 168 -23.21 14.28 2.25
N PRO A 169 -23.71 13.14 2.76
CA PRO A 169 -24.31 13.11 4.09
C PRO A 169 -23.23 13.26 5.16
N VAL A 170 -23.43 14.21 6.08
CA VAL A 170 -22.54 14.45 7.21
C VAL A 170 -23.24 14.10 8.53
N GLY A 171 -22.50 13.48 9.45
CA GLY A 171 -23.03 13.15 10.77
C GLY A 171 -21.97 12.66 11.75
N VAL A 172 -22.42 11.96 12.79
CA VAL A 172 -21.57 11.38 13.84
C VAL A 172 -22.04 9.98 14.15
N THR A 173 -21.13 9.08 14.49
CA THR A 173 -21.51 7.74 14.92
C THR A 173 -21.90 7.73 16.40
N ILE A 174 -23.08 7.19 16.68
CA ILE A 174 -23.54 6.86 18.04
C ILE A 174 -23.86 5.37 18.09
N SER A 175 -23.43 4.70 19.15
CA SER A 175 -23.71 3.27 19.33
C SER A 175 -25.20 3.01 19.54
N HIS A 176 -25.65 1.80 19.19
CA HIS A 176 -27.02 1.35 19.45
C HIS A 176 -27.45 1.57 20.91
N SER A 177 -26.57 1.30 21.88
CA SER A 177 -26.83 1.57 23.30
C SER A 177 -26.98 3.07 23.57
N GLY A 178 -26.13 3.91 22.97
CA GLY A 178 -26.25 5.37 23.08
C GLY A 178 -27.58 5.92 22.56
N LEU A 179 -28.08 5.37 21.44
CA LEU A 179 -29.37 5.78 20.87
C LEU A 179 -30.58 5.33 21.69
N THR A 180 -30.48 4.20 22.39
CA THR A 180 -31.63 3.55 23.04
C THR A 180 -31.67 3.74 24.56
N ASP A 181 -30.56 4.12 25.20
CA ASP A 181 -30.51 4.42 26.63
C ASP A 181 -31.40 5.62 26.98
N LYS A 182 -32.40 5.39 27.84
CA LYS A 182 -33.34 6.41 28.29
C LYS A 182 -32.68 7.63 28.92
N LYS A 183 -31.47 7.50 29.50
CA LYS A 183 -30.73 8.59 30.15
C LYS A 183 -30.15 9.58 29.15
N ILE A 184 -29.56 9.10 28.07
CA ILE A 184 -28.83 9.93 27.09
C ILE A 184 -29.52 10.05 25.73
N ARG A 185 -30.58 9.28 25.48
CA ARG A 185 -31.34 9.29 24.21
C ARG A 185 -31.79 10.69 23.79
N ARG A 186 -32.20 11.55 24.72
CA ARG A 186 -32.59 12.93 24.39
C ARG A 186 -31.41 13.74 23.84
N GLU A 187 -30.23 13.57 24.43
CA GLU A 187 -29.01 14.22 23.95
C GLU A 187 -28.57 13.65 22.60
N SER A 188 -28.63 12.33 22.42
CA SER A 188 -28.34 11.68 21.13
C SER A 188 -29.30 12.12 20.03
N GLN A 189 -30.60 12.28 20.33
CA GLN A 189 -31.58 12.83 19.38
C GLN A 189 -31.28 14.29 19.05
N ALA A 190 -30.92 15.11 20.04
CA ALA A 190 -30.56 16.50 19.82
C ALA A 190 -29.26 16.67 19.02
N LEU A 191 -28.29 15.76 19.19
CA LEU A 191 -27.07 15.74 18.39
C LEU A 191 -27.37 15.28 16.95
N ASN A 192 -28.11 14.20 16.77
CA ASN A 192 -28.51 13.73 15.43
C ASN A 192 -29.48 14.69 14.71
N ALA A 193 -30.16 15.60 15.42
CA ALA A 193 -30.97 16.64 14.80
C ALA A 193 -30.15 17.55 13.89
N VAL A 194 -28.89 17.84 14.26
CA VAL A 194 -27.98 18.68 13.45
C VAL A 194 -27.19 17.89 12.39
N CYS A 195 -27.32 16.56 12.32
CA CYS A 195 -26.72 15.74 11.24
C CYS A 195 -27.64 15.66 10.00
N ASP A 196 -27.11 15.32 8.83
CA ASP A 196 -27.94 15.02 7.65
C ASP A 196 -28.59 13.64 7.75
N THR A 197 -27.87 12.69 8.35
CA THR A 197 -28.29 11.30 8.54
C THR A 197 -27.84 10.79 9.91
N VAL A 198 -28.35 9.63 10.31
CA VAL A 198 -27.94 8.96 11.56
C VAL A 198 -26.94 7.86 11.21
N PHE A 199 -25.73 7.93 11.77
CA PHE A 199 -24.73 6.87 11.66
C PHE A 199 -24.70 6.05 12.96
N VAL A 200 -24.71 4.71 12.83
CA VAL A 200 -24.87 3.80 13.97
C VAL A 200 -23.81 2.70 13.96
N THR A 201 -23.13 2.51 15.09
CA THR A 201 -22.45 1.23 15.39
C THR A 201 -23.43 0.28 16.07
N TYR A 202 -23.46 -0.97 15.61
CA TYR A 202 -24.44 -1.97 16.03
C TYR A 202 -23.75 -3.29 16.37
N TYR A 203 -23.66 -3.54 17.69
CA TYR A 203 -23.19 -4.77 18.28
C TYR A 203 -24.27 -5.27 19.25
N PRO A 204 -24.98 -6.38 18.96
CA PRO A 204 -26.03 -6.88 19.84
C PRO A 204 -25.40 -7.64 21.02
N LEU A 205 -24.85 -6.90 21.98
CA LEU A 205 -24.10 -7.43 23.12
C LEU A 205 -24.81 -7.16 24.44
N HIS A 206 -24.55 -8.04 25.42
CA HIS A 206 -24.74 -7.76 26.84
C HIS A 206 -23.54 -6.98 27.39
N PRO A 207 -23.67 -6.34 28.57
CA PRO A 207 -22.56 -5.57 29.17
C PRO A 207 -21.27 -6.37 29.43
N ASP A 208 -21.37 -7.70 29.56
CA ASP A 208 -20.21 -8.60 29.72
C ASP A 208 -19.57 -9.02 28.39
N PHE A 209 -19.96 -8.40 27.27
CA PHE A 209 -19.57 -8.74 25.89
C PHE A 209 -20.03 -10.13 25.42
N SER A 210 -20.93 -10.79 26.16
CA SER A 210 -21.63 -11.94 25.60
C SER A 210 -22.67 -11.51 24.57
N VAL A 211 -22.83 -12.29 23.50
CA VAL A 211 -23.73 -11.94 22.40
C VAL A 211 -25.20 -12.15 22.77
N ARG A 212 -26.07 -11.23 22.37
CA ARG A 212 -27.53 -11.44 22.29
C ARG A 212 -27.86 -12.38 21.13
N SER A 213 -29.15 -12.65 20.91
CA SER A 213 -29.61 -13.44 19.77
C SER A 213 -29.06 -12.90 18.44
N PRO A 214 -28.57 -13.75 17.52
CA PRO A 214 -28.16 -13.33 16.19
C PRO A 214 -29.34 -12.78 15.35
N ASP A 215 -30.59 -13.04 15.77
CA ASP A 215 -31.80 -12.48 15.15
C ASP A 215 -32.19 -11.09 15.69
N ALA A 216 -31.43 -10.53 16.63
CA ALA A 216 -31.66 -9.19 17.18
C ALA A 216 -31.80 -8.06 16.12
N PRO A 217 -31.08 -8.06 14.97
CA PRO A 217 -31.24 -7.04 13.95
C PRO A 217 -32.69 -6.84 13.49
N LEU A 218 -33.47 -7.93 13.42
CA LEU A 218 -34.86 -7.92 12.91
C LEU A 218 -35.79 -7.00 13.73
N ALA A 219 -35.53 -6.84 15.02
CA ALA A 219 -36.29 -5.98 15.92
C ALA A 219 -35.56 -4.67 16.24
N ASP A 220 -34.24 -4.74 16.46
CA ASP A 220 -33.45 -3.59 16.88
C ASP A 220 -33.38 -2.53 15.77
N PHE A 221 -33.25 -2.92 14.48
CA PHE A 221 -33.25 -1.95 13.36
C PHE A 221 -34.56 -1.17 13.35
N GLU A 222 -35.70 -1.85 13.43
CA GLU A 222 -37.01 -1.20 13.46
C GLU A 222 -37.15 -0.24 14.66
N SER A 223 -36.64 -0.63 15.83
CA SER A 223 -36.65 0.24 17.02
C SER A 223 -35.83 1.51 16.80
N ILE A 224 -34.65 1.42 16.20
CA ILE A 224 -33.80 2.59 15.90
C ILE A 224 -34.48 3.49 14.87
N LEU A 225 -35.03 2.91 13.79
CA LEU A 225 -35.70 3.67 12.73
C LEU A 225 -36.91 4.46 13.24
N ARG A 226 -37.66 3.92 14.22
CA ARG A 226 -38.77 4.63 14.88
C ARG A 226 -38.33 5.84 15.69
N LEU A 227 -37.06 5.90 16.14
CA LEU A 227 -36.52 7.08 16.83
C LEU A 227 -36.23 8.23 15.85
N TYR A 228 -36.10 7.93 14.55
CA TYR A 228 -35.69 8.87 13.51
C TYR A 228 -36.55 8.76 12.24
N PRO A 229 -37.88 8.91 12.33
CA PRO A 229 -38.80 8.62 11.22
C PRO A 229 -38.59 9.50 9.97
N SER A 230 -37.94 10.66 10.12
CA SER A 230 -37.68 11.61 9.04
C SER A 230 -36.24 11.58 8.50
N LYS A 231 -35.37 10.70 9.04
CA LYS A 231 -33.97 10.60 8.61
C LYS A 231 -33.66 9.20 8.09
N SER A 232 -32.72 9.13 7.16
CA SER A 232 -32.06 7.87 6.84
C SER A 232 -31.16 7.43 8.00
N VAL A 233 -30.95 6.13 8.12
CA VAL A 233 -30.08 5.53 9.14
C VAL A 233 -29.08 4.61 8.44
N HIS A 234 -27.79 4.92 8.60
CA HIS A 234 -26.68 4.14 8.07
C HIS A 234 -26.07 3.32 9.20
N PHE A 235 -26.07 1.99 9.04
CA PHE A 235 -25.33 1.12 9.94
C PHE A 235 -23.90 1.02 9.42
N VAL A 236 -22.95 1.64 10.12
CA VAL A 236 -21.57 1.81 9.63
C VAL A 236 -20.61 0.78 10.18
N GLU A 237 -20.97 0.16 11.29
CA GLU A 237 -20.24 -0.93 11.92
C GLU A 237 -21.24 -1.93 12.51
N ALA A 238 -21.67 -2.91 11.72
CA ALA A 238 -22.45 -4.05 12.19
C ALA A 238 -21.52 -5.23 12.45
N GLY A 239 -21.44 -5.68 13.71
CA GLY A 239 -20.50 -6.74 14.10
C GLY A 239 -21.08 -7.75 15.07
N TYR A 240 -20.60 -8.99 14.96
CA TYR A 240 -20.97 -10.09 15.84
C TYR A 240 -19.74 -10.98 16.05
N PRO A 241 -19.15 -11.01 17.26
CA PRO A 241 -17.95 -11.80 17.51
C PRO A 241 -18.27 -13.30 17.47
N SER A 242 -17.31 -14.09 17.00
CA SER A 242 -17.41 -15.55 16.88
C SER A 242 -16.69 -16.32 18.00
N SER A 243 -16.05 -15.62 18.93
CA SER A 243 -15.30 -16.24 20.03
C SER A 243 -16.22 -16.93 21.06
N PRO A 244 -15.84 -18.12 21.56
CA PRO A 244 -16.49 -18.76 22.71
C PRO A 244 -16.48 -17.89 23.98
N ASP A 245 -15.49 -17.00 24.16
CA ASP A 245 -15.46 -16.06 25.30
C ASP A 245 -16.62 -15.06 25.27
N CYS A 246 -17.19 -14.82 24.09
CA CYS A 246 -18.41 -14.02 23.90
C CYS A 246 -19.69 -14.88 23.94
N LYS A 247 -19.61 -16.15 24.34
CA LYS A 247 -20.71 -17.15 24.26
C LYS A 247 -21.28 -17.27 22.84
N SER A 248 -20.37 -17.27 21.85
CA SER A 248 -20.68 -17.26 20.43
C SER A 248 -19.87 -18.32 19.67
N ASP A 249 -20.16 -18.44 18.38
CA ASP A 249 -19.46 -19.28 17.41
C ASP A 249 -19.63 -18.70 16.00
N GLU A 250 -18.92 -19.27 15.01
CA GLU A 250 -18.95 -18.80 13.62
C GLU A 250 -20.31 -19.01 12.94
N MET A 251 -21.11 -20.00 13.37
CA MET A 251 -22.45 -20.25 12.80
C MET A 251 -23.45 -19.20 13.29
N ARG A 252 -23.34 -18.76 14.54
CA ARG A 252 -24.10 -17.62 15.06
C ARG A 252 -23.70 -16.31 14.38
N GLN A 253 -22.41 -16.12 14.10
CA GLN A 253 -21.95 -14.98 13.29
C GLN A 253 -22.56 -15.02 11.87
N ALA A 254 -22.59 -16.19 11.22
CA ALA A 254 -23.25 -16.34 9.92
C ALA A 254 -24.75 -16.04 9.97
N ARG A 255 -25.45 -16.53 11.01
CA ARG A 255 -26.86 -16.22 11.24
C ARG A 255 -27.11 -14.73 11.46
N PHE A 256 -26.21 -14.05 12.17
CA PHE A 256 -26.28 -12.60 12.34
C PHE A 256 -26.19 -11.86 10.99
N VAL A 257 -25.25 -12.24 10.12
CA VAL A 257 -25.13 -11.64 8.78
C VAL A 257 -26.44 -11.79 8.00
N GLU A 258 -27.02 -12.99 7.99
CA GLU A 258 -28.33 -13.25 7.36
C GLU A 258 -29.44 -12.35 7.93
N SER A 259 -29.52 -12.24 9.26
CA SER A 259 -30.52 -11.42 9.95
C SER A 259 -30.35 -9.92 9.70
N VAL A 260 -29.11 -9.44 9.53
CA VAL A 260 -28.83 -8.06 9.11
C VAL A 260 -29.38 -7.80 7.71
N PHE A 261 -29.16 -8.69 6.74
CA PHE A 261 -29.71 -8.55 5.39
C PHE A 261 -31.24 -8.62 5.37
N ALA A 262 -31.84 -9.52 6.15
CA ALA A 262 -33.29 -9.61 6.29
C ALA A 262 -33.90 -8.33 6.90
N ALA A 263 -33.27 -7.77 7.94
CA ALA A 263 -33.67 -6.49 8.51
C ALA A 263 -33.51 -5.34 7.50
N TRP A 264 -32.43 -5.35 6.72
CA TRP A 264 -32.15 -4.36 5.70
C TRP A 264 -33.20 -4.34 4.59
N ASP A 265 -33.65 -5.52 4.15
CA ASP A 265 -34.70 -5.66 3.14
C ASP A 265 -36.08 -5.20 3.60
N LYS A 266 -36.38 -5.30 4.90
CA LYS A 266 -37.62 -4.75 5.47
C LYS A 266 -37.66 -3.21 5.42
N HIS A 267 -36.50 -2.56 5.36
CA HIS A 267 -36.35 -1.12 5.56
C HIS A 267 -35.57 -0.43 4.42
N THR A 268 -35.75 -0.88 3.19
CA THR A 268 -34.95 -0.46 2.03
C THR A 268 -34.92 1.04 1.77
N ALA A 269 -36.02 1.75 2.04
CA ALA A 269 -36.15 3.18 1.80
C ALA A 269 -35.42 4.05 2.85
N GLN A 270 -35.26 3.56 4.08
CA GLN A 270 -34.70 4.33 5.19
C GLN A 270 -33.28 3.91 5.56
N VAL A 271 -32.84 2.71 5.16
CA VAL A 271 -31.49 2.18 5.41
C VAL A 271 -30.70 2.15 4.09
N PRO A 272 -30.05 3.25 3.71
CA PRO A 272 -29.28 3.32 2.46
C PRO A 272 -27.97 2.51 2.50
N MET A 273 -27.44 2.22 3.69
CA MET A 273 -26.17 1.50 3.83
C MET A 273 -26.14 0.61 5.08
N VAL A 274 -25.59 -0.57 4.90
CA VAL A 274 -25.12 -1.44 5.97
C VAL A 274 -23.65 -1.76 5.70
N SER A 275 -22.80 -1.57 6.70
CA SER A 275 -21.37 -1.87 6.66
C SER A 275 -20.99 -2.78 7.80
N PHE A 276 -20.28 -3.87 7.50
CA PHE A 276 -19.81 -4.82 8.51
C PHE A 276 -18.48 -4.38 9.13
N SER A 277 -18.33 -4.64 10.43
CA SER A 277 -17.27 -4.04 11.24
C SER A 277 -15.86 -4.41 10.80
N TRP A 278 -15.47 -5.69 10.68
CA TRP A 278 -14.13 -6.09 10.22
C TRP A 278 -14.18 -7.24 9.23
N GLN A 279 -13.36 -7.16 8.19
CA GLN A 279 -13.17 -8.24 7.24
C GLN A 279 -12.44 -9.44 7.84
N THR A 280 -11.39 -9.17 8.63
CA THR A 280 -10.43 -10.16 9.11
C THR A 280 -10.29 -10.06 10.62
N ASP A 281 -10.16 -11.20 11.29
CA ASP A 281 -9.82 -11.25 12.71
C ASP A 281 -8.47 -10.60 12.96
N ARG A 282 -8.22 -10.15 14.19
CA ARG A 282 -6.99 -9.46 14.56
C ARG A 282 -5.95 -10.41 15.13
N SER A 283 -4.69 -10.06 14.92
CA SER A 283 -3.58 -10.73 15.57
C SER A 283 -3.66 -10.57 17.10
N ALA A 284 -3.06 -11.51 17.83
CA ALA A 284 -2.98 -11.43 19.30
C ALA A 284 -2.30 -10.14 19.78
N GLN A 285 -1.35 -9.60 19.00
CA GLN A 285 -0.66 -8.35 19.31
C GLN A 285 -1.60 -7.16 19.20
N GLU A 286 -2.31 -7.01 18.08
CA GLU A 286 -3.27 -5.90 17.90
C GLU A 286 -4.40 -5.97 18.94
N VAL A 287 -4.87 -7.17 19.27
CA VAL A 287 -5.83 -7.35 20.36
C VAL A 287 -5.26 -6.84 21.67
N ALA A 288 -4.00 -7.16 22.00
CA ALA A 288 -3.36 -6.65 23.21
C ALA A 288 -3.20 -5.12 23.22
N GLU A 289 -2.89 -4.51 22.07
CA GLU A 289 -2.79 -3.06 21.93
C GLU A 289 -4.15 -2.37 22.10
N LEU A 290 -5.20 -2.91 21.47
CA LEU A 290 -6.57 -2.40 21.63
C LEU A 290 -7.09 -2.57 23.05
N MET A 291 -6.78 -3.70 23.72
CA MET A 291 -7.12 -3.89 25.13
C MET A 291 -6.49 -2.81 26.02
N ARG A 292 -5.23 -2.39 25.74
CA ARG A 292 -4.58 -1.27 26.46
C ARG A 292 -5.25 0.06 26.13
N TYR A 293 -5.56 0.29 24.85
CA TYR A 293 -6.20 1.52 24.39
C TYR A 293 -7.56 1.74 25.06
N TYR A 294 -8.43 0.72 25.05
CA TYR A 294 -9.78 0.82 25.61
C TYR A 294 -9.80 0.71 27.14
N ALA A 295 -8.75 0.14 27.74
CA ALA A 295 -8.65 -0.12 29.18
C ALA A 295 -9.84 -0.90 29.77
N VAL A 296 -10.51 -1.71 28.95
CA VAL A 296 -11.62 -2.57 29.36
C VAL A 296 -11.07 -3.98 29.64
N PRO A 297 -11.14 -4.48 30.90
CA PRO A 297 -10.64 -5.80 31.25
C PRO A 297 -11.63 -6.90 30.88
N GLY A 298 -11.15 -8.15 30.88
CA GLY A 298 -12.01 -9.34 30.81
C GLY A 298 -11.93 -10.11 29.49
N LYS A 299 -12.16 -11.41 29.58
CA LYS A 299 -12.06 -12.35 28.45
C LYS A 299 -13.12 -12.10 27.37
N GLY A 300 -14.32 -11.64 27.75
CA GLY A 300 -15.40 -11.33 26.80
C GLY A 300 -15.01 -10.21 25.84
N PHE A 301 -14.45 -9.10 26.35
CA PHE A 301 -14.00 -7.99 25.52
C PHE A 301 -12.79 -8.37 24.64
N ARG A 302 -11.83 -9.14 25.19
CA ARG A 302 -10.73 -9.71 24.41
C ARG A 302 -11.26 -10.57 23.25
N GLY A 303 -12.22 -11.46 23.53
CA GLY A 303 -12.87 -12.30 22.53
C GLY A 303 -13.59 -11.48 21.46
N PHE A 304 -14.23 -10.38 21.86
CA PHE A 304 -14.86 -9.43 20.94
C PHE A 304 -13.83 -8.84 19.97
N LEU A 305 -12.73 -8.27 20.49
CA LEU A 305 -11.66 -7.70 19.68
C LEU A 305 -10.89 -8.73 18.84
N ALA A 306 -10.91 -10.01 19.20
CA ALA A 306 -10.19 -11.04 18.46
C ALA A 306 -11.00 -11.61 17.29
N SER A 307 -12.33 -11.62 17.36
CA SER A 307 -13.16 -12.54 16.57
C SER A 307 -14.32 -11.89 15.80
N LEU A 308 -14.30 -10.56 15.65
CA LEU A 308 -15.27 -9.79 14.88
C LEU A 308 -15.14 -9.99 13.37
N GLY A 309 -13.99 -10.45 12.89
CA GLY A 309 -13.73 -10.68 11.47
C GLY A 309 -14.61 -11.78 10.91
N LEU A 310 -14.98 -11.62 9.63
CA LEU A 310 -15.64 -12.66 8.83
C LEU A 310 -14.62 -13.65 8.23
N ARG A 311 -13.33 -13.41 8.45
CA ARG A 311 -12.19 -14.27 8.10
C ARG A 311 -11.31 -14.42 9.32
N THR A 312 -10.59 -15.52 9.44
CA THR A 312 -9.54 -15.67 10.47
C THR A 312 -8.35 -14.76 10.15
N TRP A 313 -7.49 -14.51 11.13
CA TRP A 313 -6.27 -13.72 10.97
C TRP A 313 -5.37 -14.30 9.86
N GLU A 314 -5.29 -15.63 9.77
CA GLU A 314 -4.53 -16.38 8.76
C GLU A 314 -5.18 -16.34 7.36
N GLY A 315 -6.33 -15.67 7.24
CA GLY A 315 -7.01 -15.42 5.97
C GLY A 315 -8.03 -16.47 5.56
N GLN A 316 -8.32 -17.47 6.41
CA GLN A 316 -9.36 -18.47 6.16
C GLN A 316 -10.75 -17.82 6.21
N LEU A 317 -11.63 -18.20 5.28
CA LEU A 317 -13.00 -17.68 5.24
C LEU A 317 -13.85 -18.37 6.31
N LYS A 318 -14.60 -17.60 7.11
CA LYS A 318 -15.59 -18.16 8.04
C LYS A 318 -16.95 -18.32 7.36
N PRO A 319 -17.87 -19.14 7.90
CA PRO A 319 -19.26 -19.21 7.46
C PRO A 319 -19.97 -17.85 7.33
N GLY A 320 -19.57 -16.85 8.13
CA GLY A 320 -20.04 -15.47 8.02
C GLY A 320 -19.70 -14.80 6.69
N TRP A 321 -18.49 -15.02 6.17
CA TRP A 321 -18.06 -14.51 4.86
C TRP A 321 -18.85 -15.14 3.71
N GLU A 322 -19.02 -16.45 3.74
CA GLU A 322 -19.80 -17.17 2.73
C GLU A 322 -21.25 -16.71 2.70
N THR A 323 -21.82 -16.44 3.89
CA THR A 323 -23.18 -15.88 4.03
C THR A 323 -23.25 -14.46 3.48
N LEU A 324 -22.27 -13.59 3.79
CA LEU A 324 -22.18 -12.25 3.20
C LEU A 324 -22.19 -12.32 1.66
N ALA A 325 -21.34 -13.17 1.09
CA ALA A 325 -21.22 -13.33 -0.37
C ALA A 325 -22.52 -13.85 -1.00
N ARG A 326 -23.16 -14.84 -0.36
CA ARG A 326 -24.45 -15.39 -0.80
C ARG A 326 -25.56 -14.35 -0.77
N GLU A 327 -25.69 -13.61 0.34
CA GLU A 327 -26.74 -12.59 0.51
C GLU A 327 -26.53 -11.40 -0.42
N ALA A 328 -25.29 -10.97 -0.64
CA ALA A 328 -24.97 -9.91 -1.60
C ALA A 328 -25.29 -10.33 -3.04
N LYS A 329 -24.94 -11.57 -3.42
CA LYS A 329 -25.26 -12.13 -4.74
C LYS A 329 -26.76 -12.25 -4.96
N ALA A 330 -27.52 -12.68 -3.94
CA ALA A 330 -28.97 -12.81 -4.01
C ALA A 330 -29.69 -11.48 -4.32
N ARG A 331 -29.03 -10.34 -4.11
CA ARG A 331 -29.58 -8.99 -4.36
C ARG A 331 -29.04 -8.34 -5.64
N GLY A 332 -28.44 -9.14 -6.53
CA GLY A 332 -27.97 -8.72 -7.85
C GLY A 332 -26.50 -8.32 -7.92
N GLY A 333 -25.72 -8.53 -6.86
CA GLY A 333 -24.37 -7.99 -6.73
C GLY A 333 -24.46 -6.49 -6.49
N LEU A 334 -24.25 -6.07 -5.25
CA LEU A 334 -24.64 -4.75 -4.74
C LEU A 334 -23.97 -3.52 -5.39
N ASN A 335 -23.11 -3.65 -6.41
CA ASN A 335 -22.53 -2.54 -7.19
C ASN A 335 -21.97 -2.95 -8.57
N HIS A 336 -22.83 -3.28 -9.54
CA HIS A 336 -22.43 -3.14 -10.94
C HIS A 336 -22.98 -1.82 -11.50
N PRO A 337 -22.13 -0.86 -11.94
CA PRO A 337 -22.61 0.18 -12.84
C PRO A 337 -23.24 -0.49 -14.06
N GLU A 338 -24.36 0.07 -14.51
CA GLU A 338 -25.28 -0.45 -15.53
C GLU A 338 -24.60 -1.34 -16.58
N LYS A 339 -25.09 -2.58 -16.75
CA LYS A 339 -24.82 -3.36 -17.96
C LYS A 339 -25.30 -2.54 -19.16
N PRO A 340 -24.48 -2.38 -20.22
CA PRO A 340 -25.00 -1.96 -21.51
C PRO A 340 -26.10 -2.96 -21.92
N GLN A 341 -27.30 -2.46 -22.20
CA GLN A 341 -28.36 -3.28 -22.79
C GLN A 341 -27.91 -3.72 -24.20
N GLY A 342 -27.87 -5.04 -24.44
CA GLY A 342 -27.55 -5.59 -25.75
C GLY A 342 -26.95 -7.00 -25.68
N GLY A 343 -27.71 -7.97 -25.14
CA GLY A 343 -27.34 -9.38 -25.21
C GLY A 343 -27.79 -10.00 -26.54
N GLY A 344 -26.85 -10.21 -27.46
CA GLY A 344 -26.90 -11.35 -28.37
C GLY A 344 -26.13 -12.49 -27.71
N ALA A 345 -26.81 -13.58 -27.39
CA ALA A 345 -26.20 -14.76 -26.80
C ALA A 345 -25.07 -15.30 -27.69
N SER A 346 -23.90 -15.59 -27.12
CA SER A 346 -23.04 -16.62 -27.70
C SER A 346 -22.41 -17.48 -26.61
N THR A 347 -22.43 -18.75 -26.92
CA THR A 347 -22.12 -19.93 -26.12
C THR A 347 -20.67 -19.96 -25.66
N ALA A 348 -20.45 -20.52 -24.48
CA ALA A 348 -19.16 -20.93 -23.96
C ALA A 348 -18.37 -21.75 -25.00
N GLY A 349 -17.13 -21.32 -25.28
CA GLY A 349 -16.20 -22.07 -26.13
C GLY A 349 -15.21 -21.17 -26.85
N GLY A 350 -13.98 -21.08 -26.31
CA GLY A 350 -12.82 -20.51 -27.00
C GLY A 350 -12.43 -19.13 -26.49
N PHE A 351 -11.23 -19.03 -25.91
CA PHE A 351 -10.24 -17.95 -26.07
C PHE A 351 -9.06 -18.22 -25.11
N TYR A 352 -8.28 -19.25 -25.40
CA TYR A 352 -6.84 -19.22 -25.12
C TYR A 352 -6.15 -19.27 -26.47
N ARG A 353 -5.85 -18.09 -27.03
CA ARG A 353 -5.03 -17.99 -28.23
C ARG A 353 -3.58 -17.87 -27.76
N TRP A 354 -2.77 -18.89 -28.07
CA TRP A 354 -1.33 -18.87 -27.87
C TRP A 354 -0.73 -17.71 -28.66
N VAL A 355 0.00 -16.82 -28.00
CA VAL A 355 0.75 -15.74 -28.63
C VAL A 355 2.22 -16.15 -28.62
N LYS A 356 2.79 -16.47 -29.80
CA LYS A 356 4.24 -16.37 -29.98
C LYS A 356 4.64 -14.92 -29.65
N PRO A 357 5.79 -14.66 -29.01
CA PRO A 357 6.29 -13.29 -28.92
C PRO A 357 6.24 -12.67 -30.33
N PRO A 358 5.57 -11.53 -30.50
CA PRO A 358 5.37 -10.97 -31.81
C PRO A 358 6.74 -10.57 -32.40
N THR A 359 6.99 -11.03 -33.62
CA THR A 359 8.16 -10.67 -34.42
C THR A 359 7.94 -9.31 -35.07
N PHE A 360 9.00 -8.68 -35.60
CA PHE A 360 8.87 -7.42 -36.34
C PHE A 360 7.82 -7.50 -37.47
N ASP A 361 7.68 -8.67 -38.11
CA ASP A 361 6.70 -8.91 -39.18
C ASP A 361 5.24 -8.91 -38.69
N ASP A 362 5.00 -9.19 -37.41
CA ASP A 362 3.65 -9.21 -36.81
C ASP A 362 3.07 -7.79 -36.61
N PHE A 363 3.90 -6.75 -36.69
CA PHE A 363 3.52 -5.34 -36.50
C PHE A 363 3.64 -4.49 -37.77
N ARG A 364 3.46 -5.09 -38.96
CA ARG A 364 3.60 -4.42 -40.26
C ARG A 364 2.50 -3.37 -40.53
N ALA A 365 2.48 -2.30 -39.75
CA ALA A 365 1.87 -1.02 -40.05
C ALA A 365 2.97 0.06 -39.90
N PRO A 366 3.05 1.05 -40.80
CA PRO A 366 4.11 2.05 -40.73
C PRO A 366 3.89 2.94 -39.52
N CYS A 367 4.70 2.77 -38.48
CA CYS A 367 4.82 3.73 -37.39
C CYS A 367 6.08 4.56 -37.62
N ASP A 368 5.87 5.83 -38.02
CA ASP A 368 6.89 6.86 -38.13
C ASP A 368 7.45 7.21 -36.75
N ASN A 369 8.47 6.49 -36.28
CA ASN A 369 9.32 6.88 -35.14
C ASN A 369 10.71 6.24 -35.26
N ALA A 370 11.34 6.35 -36.43
CA ALA A 370 12.76 6.03 -36.57
C ALA A 370 13.59 7.23 -36.10
N PHE A 371 14.33 7.07 -35.00
CA PHE A 371 15.27 8.10 -34.55
C PHE A 371 16.64 7.88 -35.21
N MET A 372 17.15 8.89 -35.90
CA MET A 372 18.50 8.89 -36.47
C MET A 372 19.23 10.15 -36.03
N LYS A 373 20.15 10.02 -35.07
CA LYS A 373 21.15 11.06 -34.74
C LYS A 373 22.38 10.57 -33.95
N SER A 374 22.38 9.36 -33.39
CA SER A 374 23.50 8.76 -32.64
C SER A 374 24.26 7.65 -33.40
N GLY A 375 23.93 7.39 -34.67
CA GLY A 375 24.45 6.22 -35.39
C GLY A 375 23.74 4.91 -35.04
N HIS A 376 22.87 4.90 -34.03
CA HIS A 376 21.94 3.83 -33.73
C HIS A 376 20.55 4.11 -34.34
N THR A 377 19.96 3.09 -34.97
CA THR A 377 18.58 3.13 -35.45
C THR A 377 17.74 2.16 -34.62
N ALA A 378 16.72 2.69 -33.94
CA ALA A 378 15.74 1.88 -33.22
C ALA A 378 14.33 2.37 -33.54
N THR A 379 13.40 1.43 -33.64
CA THR A 379 11.96 1.69 -33.80
C THR A 379 11.25 1.26 -32.53
N ILE A 380 10.46 2.17 -31.95
CA ILE A 380 9.66 1.90 -30.75
C ILE A 380 8.19 1.90 -31.16
N ILE A 381 7.53 0.75 -31.02
CA ILE A 381 6.09 0.59 -31.22
C ILE A 381 5.46 0.41 -29.84
N ARG A 382 4.39 1.16 -29.53
CA ARG A 382 3.67 0.98 -28.27
C ARG A 382 2.34 0.30 -28.51
N ASP A 383 2.02 -0.67 -27.66
CA ASP A 383 0.73 -1.35 -27.70
C ASP A 383 -0.38 -0.52 -27.01
N ALA A 384 -1.58 -1.11 -26.88
CA ALA A 384 -2.73 -0.45 -26.27
C ALA A 384 -2.56 -0.15 -24.76
N TYR A 385 -1.60 -0.78 -24.09
CA TYR A 385 -1.27 -0.55 -22.68
C TYR A 385 -0.05 0.37 -22.51
N GLY A 386 0.55 0.80 -23.62
CA GLY A 386 1.73 1.63 -23.64
C GLY A 386 3.04 0.84 -23.48
N VAL A 387 3.03 -0.50 -23.56
CA VAL A 387 4.25 -1.32 -23.47
C VAL A 387 5.12 -1.04 -24.70
N PRO A 388 6.41 -0.70 -24.54
CA PRO A 388 7.30 -0.51 -25.67
C PRO A 388 7.77 -1.84 -26.26
N HIS A 389 7.59 -1.98 -27.56
CA HIS A 389 8.22 -2.98 -28.41
C HIS A 389 9.33 -2.29 -29.22
N VAL A 390 10.57 -2.55 -28.83
CA VAL A 390 11.77 -1.92 -29.37
C VAL A 390 12.43 -2.86 -30.36
N PHE A 391 12.70 -2.37 -31.56
CA PHE A 391 13.34 -3.12 -32.64
C PHE A 391 14.57 -2.37 -33.15
N ALA A 392 15.67 -3.08 -33.34
CA ALA A 392 16.87 -2.57 -34.00
C ALA A 392 17.66 -3.72 -34.64
N ASP A 393 18.61 -3.41 -35.53
CA ASP A 393 19.45 -4.44 -36.16
C ASP A 393 20.49 -5.05 -35.20
N THR A 394 20.85 -4.33 -34.14
CA THR A 394 21.91 -4.70 -33.19
C THR A 394 21.43 -4.62 -31.75
N GLU A 395 22.05 -5.40 -30.86
CA GLU A 395 21.77 -5.35 -29.42
C GLU A 395 21.98 -3.93 -28.83
N PRO A 396 23.12 -3.24 -29.08
CA PRO A 396 23.28 -1.85 -28.62
C PRO A 396 22.21 -0.90 -29.16
N GLY A 397 21.81 -1.04 -30.43
CA GLY A 397 20.72 -0.24 -31.00
C GLY A 397 19.37 -0.47 -30.31
N ALA A 398 19.06 -1.73 -29.98
CA ALA A 398 17.83 -2.07 -29.29
C ALA A 398 17.84 -1.53 -27.84
N LEU A 399 18.98 -1.63 -27.16
CA LEU A 399 19.16 -1.10 -25.80
C LEU A 399 19.12 0.43 -25.77
N TYR A 400 19.64 1.11 -26.80
CA TYR A 400 19.45 2.55 -26.98
C TYR A 400 17.96 2.92 -27.03
N GLY A 401 17.17 2.22 -27.85
CA GLY A 401 15.73 2.43 -27.92
C GLY A 401 15.02 2.13 -26.59
N PHE A 402 15.45 1.10 -25.87
CA PHE A 402 14.89 0.74 -24.58
C PHE A 402 15.20 1.77 -23.48
N GLY A 403 16.41 2.33 -23.47
CA GLY A 403 16.78 3.45 -22.58
C GLY A 403 15.96 4.70 -22.85
N TYR A 404 15.74 5.02 -24.13
CA TYR A 404 14.87 6.12 -24.54
C TYR A 404 13.41 5.88 -24.10
N ALA A 405 12.87 4.67 -24.28
CA ALA A 405 11.52 4.31 -23.88
C ALA A 405 11.33 4.37 -22.35
N GLN A 406 12.28 3.83 -21.57
CA GLN A 406 12.24 3.92 -20.11
C GLN A 406 12.29 5.37 -19.62
N ALA A 407 13.15 6.20 -20.23
CA ALA A 407 13.20 7.62 -19.94
C ALA A 407 11.85 8.30 -20.26
N GLN A 408 11.26 7.99 -21.41
CA GLN A 408 9.98 8.54 -21.83
C GLN A 408 8.87 8.32 -20.80
N ASP A 409 8.85 7.16 -20.15
CA ASP A 409 7.79 6.79 -19.23
C ASP A 409 8.11 7.15 -17.77
N ARG A 410 9.39 7.11 -17.39
CA ARG A 410 9.81 7.07 -15.97
C ARG A 410 11.07 7.89 -15.65
N LEU A 411 11.43 8.91 -16.43
CA LEU A 411 12.67 9.69 -16.27
C LEU A 411 12.98 10.07 -14.81
N ALA A 412 12.05 10.73 -14.11
CA ALA A 412 12.29 11.19 -12.74
C ALA A 412 12.53 10.02 -11.76
N ALA A 413 11.78 8.93 -11.86
CA ALA A 413 12.02 7.75 -11.02
C ALA A 413 13.40 7.14 -11.32
N MET A 414 13.73 6.98 -12.59
CA MET A 414 15.00 6.43 -13.06
C MET A 414 16.21 7.26 -12.57
N LEU A 415 16.16 8.59 -12.72
CA LEU A 415 17.20 9.48 -12.20
C LEU A 415 17.31 9.42 -10.66
N GLY A 416 16.17 9.28 -9.97
CA GLY A 416 16.13 9.05 -8.52
C GLY A 416 16.81 7.74 -8.11
N HIS A 417 16.66 6.66 -8.88
CA HIS A 417 17.34 5.38 -8.63
C HIS A 417 18.85 5.51 -8.81
N TYR A 418 19.29 6.23 -9.83
CA TYR A 418 20.72 6.51 -10.02
C TYR A 418 21.30 7.37 -8.90
N LEU A 419 20.58 8.40 -8.40
CA LEU A 419 21.00 9.14 -7.20
C LEU A 419 21.11 8.25 -5.97
N ALA A 420 20.14 7.36 -5.75
CA ALA A 420 20.19 6.39 -4.65
C ALA A 420 21.41 5.46 -4.80
N SER A 421 21.71 5.01 -6.02
CA SER A 421 22.88 4.17 -6.29
C SER A 421 24.21 4.91 -6.11
N ARG A 422 24.20 6.24 -6.21
CA ARG A 422 25.33 7.12 -5.88
C ARG A 422 25.42 7.44 -4.40
N GLY A 423 24.43 7.12 -3.59
CA GLY A 423 24.34 7.59 -2.20
C GLY A 423 24.20 9.12 -2.12
N GLU A 424 23.38 9.69 -3.00
CA GLU A 424 23.10 11.13 -3.11
C GLU A 424 21.58 11.42 -3.09
N ALA A 425 20.74 10.43 -2.80
CA ALA A 425 19.29 10.56 -2.88
C ALA A 425 18.75 11.60 -1.88
N ALA A 426 19.36 11.76 -0.71
CA ALA A 426 18.93 12.71 0.31
C ALA A 426 18.97 14.18 -0.14
N SER A 427 19.77 14.50 -1.16
CA SER A 427 19.89 15.85 -1.73
C SER A 427 18.62 16.28 -2.50
N VAL A 428 17.84 15.30 -2.98
CA VAL A 428 16.66 15.52 -3.81
C VAL A 428 15.40 14.98 -3.12
N LEU A 429 15.46 13.72 -2.65
CA LEU A 429 14.34 12.99 -2.07
C LEU A 429 14.18 13.24 -0.55
N GLY A 430 15.14 13.93 0.07
CA GLY A 430 15.04 14.45 1.43
C GLY A 430 15.71 13.60 2.50
N ALA A 431 15.74 14.14 3.72
CA ALA A 431 16.48 13.60 4.87
C ALA A 431 16.19 12.12 5.21
N GLY A 432 15.01 11.60 4.87
CA GLY A 432 14.67 10.19 5.06
C GLY A 432 15.55 9.20 4.27
N TYR A 433 16.33 9.67 3.29
CA TYR A 433 17.24 8.83 2.49
C TYR A 433 18.68 8.83 3.03
N LEU A 434 19.02 9.63 4.05
CA LEU A 434 20.40 9.83 4.49
C LEU A 434 21.06 8.53 4.99
N GLU A 435 20.37 7.73 5.80
CA GLU A 435 20.93 6.47 6.31
C GLU A 435 21.30 5.51 5.18
N ARG A 436 20.47 5.49 4.13
CA ARG A 436 20.70 4.68 2.94
C ARG A 436 21.87 5.20 2.12
N ASP A 437 21.97 6.51 1.94
CA ASP A 437 23.11 7.15 1.27
C ASP A 437 24.43 6.83 2.00
N ILE A 438 24.42 6.89 3.34
CA ILE A 438 25.56 6.51 4.18
C ILE A 438 25.94 5.05 3.92
N ALA A 439 24.98 4.12 3.92
CA ALA A 439 25.25 2.71 3.67
C ALA A 439 25.88 2.47 2.28
N ILE A 440 25.33 3.10 1.24
CA ILE A 440 25.85 2.99 -0.14
C ILE A 440 27.31 3.44 -0.23
N ARG A 441 27.64 4.59 0.38
CA ARG A 441 29.01 5.13 0.42
C ARG A 441 29.95 4.36 1.34
N ALA A 442 29.44 3.84 2.45
CA ALA A 442 30.21 3.02 3.38
C ALA A 442 30.67 1.70 2.74
N PHE A 443 29.81 1.05 1.95
CA PHE A 443 30.17 -0.12 1.14
C PHE A 443 30.91 0.23 -0.16
N ARG A 444 31.08 1.52 -0.46
CA ARG A 444 31.85 2.03 -1.61
C ARG A 444 31.32 1.56 -2.97
N LEU A 445 29.99 1.42 -3.11
CA LEU A 445 29.41 0.90 -4.34
C LEU A 445 29.71 1.79 -5.56
N PRO A 446 29.54 3.14 -5.49
CA PRO A 446 29.83 4.01 -6.63
C PRO A 446 31.30 3.97 -7.03
N GLU A 447 32.21 3.96 -6.06
CA GLU A 447 33.65 3.88 -6.30
C GLU A 447 34.04 2.51 -6.90
N THR A 448 33.40 1.43 -6.45
CA THR A 448 33.60 0.08 -6.97
C THR A 448 33.11 -0.01 -8.41
N ALA A 449 31.91 0.49 -8.70
CA ALA A 449 31.38 0.57 -10.06
C ALA A 449 32.33 1.33 -10.99
N ALA A 450 32.77 2.53 -10.60
CA ALA A 450 33.68 3.34 -11.41
C ALA A 450 35.04 2.66 -11.65
N LYS A 451 35.63 2.07 -10.60
CA LYS A 451 36.96 1.43 -10.70
C LYS A 451 36.94 0.14 -11.52
N ARG A 452 35.85 -0.63 -11.42
CA ARG A 452 35.78 -2.00 -11.97
C ARG A 452 34.91 -2.10 -13.22
N TYR A 453 34.27 -1.03 -13.69
CA TYR A 453 33.45 -1.04 -14.89
C TYR A 453 34.19 -1.64 -16.11
N GLY A 454 35.49 -1.35 -16.25
CA GLY A 454 36.32 -1.89 -17.33
C GLY A 454 36.54 -3.41 -17.30
N GLU A 455 36.23 -4.09 -16.21
CA GLU A 455 36.29 -5.56 -16.10
C GLU A 455 35.12 -6.24 -16.84
N LEU A 456 34.03 -5.51 -17.10
CA LEU A 456 32.88 -6.02 -17.84
C LEU A 456 33.24 -6.30 -19.31
N SER A 457 32.58 -7.31 -19.90
CA SER A 457 32.80 -7.66 -21.30
C SER A 457 32.53 -6.47 -22.23
N PRO A 458 33.27 -6.36 -23.36
CA PRO A 458 33.03 -5.30 -24.34
C PRO A 458 31.57 -5.20 -24.78
N GLU A 459 30.88 -6.34 -24.94
CA GLU A 459 29.49 -6.42 -25.38
C GLU A 459 28.53 -5.84 -24.33
N LEU A 460 28.71 -6.22 -23.06
CA LEU A 460 27.90 -5.70 -21.97
C LEU A 460 28.11 -4.19 -21.80
N ARG A 461 29.37 -3.72 -21.88
CA ARG A 461 29.68 -2.29 -21.80
C ARG A 461 29.05 -1.52 -22.94
N ALA A 462 29.16 -2.01 -24.18
CA ALA A 462 28.51 -1.39 -25.33
C ALA A 462 26.99 -1.30 -25.15
N GLY A 463 26.34 -2.36 -24.65
CA GLY A 463 24.92 -2.35 -24.36
C GLY A 463 24.52 -1.33 -23.29
N ILE A 464 25.28 -1.23 -22.19
CA ILE A 464 25.06 -0.24 -21.12
C ILE A 464 25.27 1.19 -21.65
N GLU A 465 26.35 1.42 -22.40
CA GLU A 465 26.69 2.72 -22.98
C GLU A 465 25.59 3.21 -23.93
N SER A 466 25.11 2.35 -24.84
CA SER A 466 24.01 2.70 -25.73
C SER A 466 22.68 2.90 -24.99
N PHE A 467 22.38 2.12 -23.96
CA PHE A 467 21.20 2.34 -23.11
C PHE A 467 21.23 3.72 -22.44
N VAL A 468 22.38 4.10 -21.87
CA VAL A 468 22.60 5.42 -21.26
C VAL A 468 22.51 6.55 -22.31
N GLU A 469 23.03 6.33 -23.50
CA GLU A 469 22.88 7.27 -24.60
C GLU A 469 21.41 7.51 -24.95
N GLY A 470 20.59 6.46 -24.98
CA GLY A 470 19.14 6.55 -25.19
C GLY A 470 18.42 7.38 -24.11
N ILE A 471 18.82 7.20 -22.84
CA ILE A 471 18.29 7.99 -21.72
C ILE A 471 18.66 9.47 -21.89
N ASN A 472 19.94 9.76 -22.11
CA ASN A 472 20.44 11.12 -22.25
C ASN A 472 19.89 11.81 -23.50
N ARG A 473 19.64 11.03 -24.57
CA ARG A 473 18.94 11.51 -25.75
C ARG A 473 17.54 12.01 -25.39
N PHE A 474 16.75 11.22 -24.67
CA PHE A 474 15.41 11.64 -24.27
C PHE A 474 15.44 12.93 -23.45
N GLN A 475 16.40 13.06 -22.53
CA GLN A 475 16.60 14.29 -21.75
C GLN A 475 16.91 15.51 -22.64
N SER A 476 17.72 15.31 -23.69
CA SER A 476 18.06 16.38 -24.63
C SER A 476 16.91 16.74 -25.57
N ASP A 477 16.12 15.76 -26.00
CA ASP A 477 14.97 15.99 -26.89
C ASP A 477 13.78 16.60 -26.14
N HIS A 478 13.68 16.34 -24.83
CA HIS A 478 12.57 16.76 -23.96
C HIS A 478 13.05 17.46 -22.68
N PRO A 479 13.76 18.60 -22.77
CA PRO A 479 14.23 19.33 -21.60
C PRO A 479 13.08 19.77 -20.68
N GLU A 480 11.86 19.95 -21.21
CA GLU A 480 10.66 20.28 -20.45
C GLU A 480 10.16 19.15 -19.54
N LYS A 481 10.57 17.91 -19.80
CA LYS A 481 10.23 16.73 -18.98
C LYS A 481 11.30 16.40 -17.95
N CYS A 482 12.46 17.05 -18.03
CA CYS A 482 13.55 16.86 -17.08
C CYS A 482 13.22 17.54 -15.75
N PRO A 483 13.29 16.83 -14.61
CA PRO A 483 13.22 17.49 -13.32
C PRO A 483 14.37 18.50 -13.19
N ALA A 484 14.18 19.57 -12.40
CA ALA A 484 15.20 20.62 -12.22
C ALA A 484 16.56 20.11 -11.68
N TRP A 485 16.57 18.92 -11.07
CA TRP A 485 17.74 18.24 -10.53
C TRP A 485 18.30 17.16 -11.46
N ALA A 486 17.83 17.08 -12.71
CA ALA A 486 18.30 16.11 -13.69
C ALA A 486 19.80 16.23 -13.96
N PHE A 487 20.42 15.11 -14.29
CA PHE A 487 21.84 15.02 -14.62
C PHE A 487 22.05 14.08 -15.81
N ALA A 488 23.17 14.26 -16.49
CA ALA A 488 23.60 13.31 -17.51
C ALA A 488 23.95 11.97 -16.85
N VAL A 489 23.24 10.92 -17.24
CA VAL A 489 23.50 9.57 -16.76
C VAL A 489 24.80 9.08 -17.36
N SER A 490 25.59 8.37 -16.58
CA SER A 490 26.85 7.73 -16.98
C SER A 490 26.71 6.20 -16.94
N PRO A 491 27.50 5.44 -17.72
CA PRO A 491 27.48 3.97 -17.67
C PRO A 491 27.75 3.40 -16.26
N THR A 492 28.57 4.08 -15.47
CA THR A 492 28.87 3.68 -14.10
C THR A 492 27.68 3.82 -13.15
N ASP A 493 26.67 4.65 -13.48
CA ASP A 493 25.43 4.72 -12.69
C ASP A 493 24.62 3.44 -12.82
N VAL A 494 24.56 2.86 -14.03
CA VAL A 494 23.90 1.59 -14.29
C VAL A 494 24.62 0.45 -13.55
N ALA A 495 25.95 0.45 -13.59
CA ALA A 495 26.75 -0.52 -12.84
C ALA A 495 26.58 -0.37 -11.31
N SER A 496 26.58 0.86 -10.80
CA SER A 496 26.33 1.15 -9.38
C SER A 496 24.92 0.73 -8.95
N LEU A 497 23.92 0.94 -9.82
CA LEU A 497 22.55 0.49 -9.60
C LEU A 497 22.47 -1.05 -9.48
N GLY A 498 23.21 -1.79 -10.31
CA GLY A 498 23.36 -3.24 -10.18
C GLY A 498 23.93 -3.67 -8.82
N LEU A 499 25.02 -3.04 -8.38
CA LEU A 499 25.60 -3.29 -7.05
C LEU A 499 24.64 -2.96 -5.91
N MET A 500 23.87 -1.88 -6.05
CA MET A 500 22.86 -1.47 -5.09
C MET A 500 21.75 -2.52 -4.95
N TYR A 501 21.31 -3.16 -6.04
CA TYR A 501 20.35 -4.26 -5.95
C TYR A 501 20.94 -5.48 -5.22
N ASN A 502 22.21 -5.83 -5.47
CA ASN A 502 22.89 -6.84 -4.67
C ASN A 502 22.88 -6.49 -3.18
N LEU A 503 23.16 -5.23 -2.81
CA LEU A 503 23.10 -4.79 -1.43
C LEU A 503 21.71 -5.03 -0.80
N TYR A 504 20.63 -4.73 -1.53
CA TYR A 504 19.26 -4.89 -1.01
C TYR A 504 18.86 -6.35 -0.87
N PHE A 505 19.14 -7.17 -1.87
CA PHE A 505 18.75 -8.58 -1.84
C PHE A 505 19.66 -9.43 -0.94
N ALA A 506 20.87 -8.95 -0.62
CA ALA A 506 21.76 -9.54 0.37
C ALA A 506 21.49 -9.08 1.82
N THR A 507 20.37 -8.40 2.13
CA THR A 507 20.00 -8.03 3.52
C THR A 507 19.46 -9.25 4.29
N ASP A 508 19.98 -9.47 5.50
CA ASP A 508 19.66 -10.60 6.37
C ASP A 508 18.39 -10.35 7.23
N HIS A 509 17.86 -11.41 7.84
CA HIS A 509 16.72 -11.47 8.76
C HIS A 509 16.73 -10.41 9.88
N PHE A 510 17.91 -9.94 10.29
CA PHE A 510 18.04 -8.91 11.34
C PHE A 510 17.73 -7.47 10.89
N GLU A 511 17.79 -7.17 9.59
CA GLU A 511 17.42 -5.85 9.01
C GLU A 511 16.01 -5.87 8.38
N ARG A 512 15.39 -7.05 8.30
CA ARG A 512 14.08 -7.24 7.68
C ARG A 512 12.96 -7.01 8.69
N SER A 513 12.12 -6.01 8.43
CA SER A 513 10.71 -6.13 8.81
C SER A 513 10.14 -7.33 8.04
N PRO A 514 9.55 -8.35 8.71
CA PRO A 514 9.29 -9.66 8.10
C PRO A 514 8.20 -9.70 7.02
N ALA A 515 7.75 -8.59 6.42
CA ALA A 515 6.44 -8.55 5.74
C ALA A 515 6.34 -7.89 4.36
N THR A 516 7.43 -7.62 3.62
CA THR A 516 7.30 -6.80 2.38
C THR A 516 7.95 -7.35 1.11
N PHE A 517 8.48 -8.57 1.12
CA PHE A 517 9.08 -9.18 -0.07
C PHE A 517 8.60 -10.62 -0.24
N GLY A 518 7.97 -10.92 -1.36
CA GLY A 518 7.52 -12.25 -1.73
C GLY A 518 7.48 -12.39 -3.25
N SER A 519 7.40 -13.61 -3.76
CA SER A 519 7.12 -13.86 -5.17
C SER A 519 6.60 -15.28 -5.29
N ASN A 520 5.66 -15.52 -6.20
CA ASN A 520 5.43 -16.87 -6.71
C ASN A 520 6.21 -17.06 -8.01
N GLY A 521 6.67 -18.29 -8.22
CA GLY A 521 7.24 -18.75 -9.48
C GLY A 521 6.86 -20.20 -9.68
N PHE A 522 6.14 -20.50 -10.77
CA PHE A 522 5.78 -21.87 -11.10
C PHE A 522 6.37 -22.26 -12.45
N ALA A 523 6.94 -23.45 -12.53
CA ALA A 523 7.32 -24.08 -13.79
C ALA A 523 6.65 -25.46 -13.87
N VAL A 524 5.85 -25.66 -14.91
CA VAL A 524 5.18 -26.94 -15.17
C VAL A 524 5.82 -27.57 -16.40
N ALA A 525 6.42 -28.75 -16.21
CA ALA A 525 7.02 -29.51 -17.30
C ALA A 525 5.97 -29.84 -18.38
N GLY A 526 6.37 -29.80 -19.66
CA GLY A 526 5.46 -30.01 -20.79
C GLY A 526 4.69 -31.34 -20.74
N GLN A 527 5.29 -32.40 -20.21
CA GLN A 527 4.63 -33.70 -19.99
C GLN A 527 3.44 -33.65 -19.01
N ARG A 528 3.29 -32.56 -18.25
CA ARG A 528 2.18 -32.32 -17.31
C ARG A 528 1.14 -31.34 -17.85
N THR A 529 1.28 -30.87 -19.09
CA THR A 529 0.37 -29.91 -19.72
C THR A 529 -0.38 -30.56 -20.88
N ALA A 530 -1.60 -30.08 -21.16
CA ALA A 530 -2.45 -30.68 -22.21
C ALA A 530 -1.86 -30.59 -23.63
N PHE A 531 -0.94 -29.64 -23.86
CA PHE A 531 -0.39 -29.33 -25.18
C PHE A 531 1.11 -29.67 -25.30
N GLY A 532 1.71 -30.30 -24.28
CA GLY A 532 3.12 -30.74 -24.33
C GLY A 532 4.17 -29.63 -24.13
N ASN A 533 3.76 -28.36 -23.96
CA ASN A 533 4.66 -27.22 -23.76
C ASN A 533 4.86 -26.93 -22.28
N ALA A 534 6.06 -26.49 -21.90
CA ALA A 534 6.31 -25.96 -20.56
C ALA A 534 5.48 -24.70 -20.29
N ILE A 535 5.03 -24.51 -19.05
CA ILE A 535 4.35 -23.29 -18.60
C ILE A 535 5.19 -22.68 -17.48
N VAL A 536 5.53 -21.40 -17.61
CA VAL A 536 6.21 -20.62 -16.57
C VAL A 536 5.29 -19.48 -16.13
N SER A 537 5.11 -19.32 -14.81
CA SER A 537 4.39 -18.21 -14.19
C SER A 537 5.40 -17.32 -13.46
N ILE A 538 5.39 -16.03 -13.82
CA ILE A 538 6.22 -14.97 -13.22
C ILE A 538 5.27 -14.09 -12.40
N ASP A 539 5.40 -14.10 -11.07
CA ASP A 539 4.48 -13.38 -10.17
C ASP A 539 5.24 -12.75 -8.97
N PRO A 540 6.05 -11.71 -9.21
CA PRO A 540 6.83 -11.03 -8.17
C PRO A 540 5.97 -10.10 -7.31
N HIS A 541 6.15 -10.12 -5.98
CA HIS A 541 5.46 -9.26 -5.01
C HIS A 541 6.46 -8.29 -4.36
N LEU A 542 6.80 -7.24 -5.11
CA LEU A 542 7.61 -6.12 -4.63
C LEU A 542 6.74 -4.86 -4.50
N SER A 543 7.26 -3.85 -3.81
CA SER A 543 6.62 -2.53 -3.73
C SER A 543 6.30 -1.97 -5.12
N ILE A 544 5.10 -1.42 -5.29
CA ILE A 544 4.68 -0.71 -6.51
C ILE A 544 5.36 0.67 -6.66
N ASP A 545 6.03 1.14 -5.60
CA ASP A 545 6.78 2.38 -5.52
C ASP A 545 8.27 2.15 -5.25
N GLY A 546 9.09 3.12 -5.66
CA GLY A 546 10.54 3.11 -5.44
C GLY A 546 11.35 2.23 -6.41
N PRO A 547 12.62 1.94 -6.08
CA PRO A 547 13.59 1.34 -7.00
C PRO A 547 13.33 -0.12 -7.39
N LEU A 548 12.35 -0.76 -6.75
CA LEU A 548 11.98 -2.16 -7.02
C LEU A 548 10.75 -2.28 -7.93
N ARG A 549 10.24 -1.15 -8.44
CA ARG A 549 9.13 -1.14 -9.38
C ARG A 549 9.55 -1.70 -10.74
N TRP A 550 8.75 -2.62 -11.26
CA TRP A 550 8.94 -3.24 -12.57
C TRP A 550 8.59 -2.30 -13.73
N TYR A 551 9.31 -2.47 -14.84
CA TYR A 551 9.03 -1.88 -16.15
C TYR A 551 8.88 -2.99 -17.18
N GLU A 552 7.68 -3.13 -17.75
CA GLU A 552 7.41 -4.12 -18.79
C GLU A 552 7.91 -3.62 -20.15
N GLY A 553 8.51 -4.50 -20.94
CA GLY A 553 8.94 -4.18 -22.29
C GLY A 553 9.28 -5.39 -23.14
N HIS A 554 9.37 -5.13 -24.44
CA HIS A 554 9.83 -6.08 -25.45
C HIS A 554 10.99 -5.46 -26.22
N VAL A 555 12.11 -6.17 -26.33
CA VAL A 555 13.33 -5.63 -26.95
C VAL A 555 13.94 -6.68 -27.87
N CYS A 556 14.03 -6.34 -29.16
CA CYS A 556 14.61 -7.18 -30.20
C CYS A 556 15.76 -6.43 -30.90
N GLY A 557 16.94 -7.05 -30.96
CA GLY A 557 18.01 -6.61 -31.83
C GLY A 557 19.27 -7.44 -31.75
N GLY A 558 19.89 -7.70 -32.91
CA GLY A 558 20.94 -8.71 -33.03
C GLY A 558 20.44 -10.07 -32.53
N ALA A 559 21.14 -10.67 -31.56
CA ALA A 559 20.75 -11.93 -30.93
C ALA A 559 19.72 -11.75 -29.80
N LEU A 560 19.42 -10.52 -29.41
CA LEU A 560 18.49 -10.23 -28.33
C LEU A 560 17.05 -10.31 -28.83
N ASN A 561 16.22 -11.02 -28.08
CA ASN A 561 14.78 -11.02 -28.23
C ASN A 561 14.18 -11.27 -26.85
N MET A 562 13.89 -10.23 -26.07
CA MET A 562 13.44 -10.39 -24.67
C MET A 562 12.11 -9.70 -24.43
N TYR A 563 11.16 -10.42 -23.83
CA TYR A 563 9.88 -9.91 -23.34
C TYR A 563 9.80 -10.18 -21.84
N GLY A 564 9.47 -9.16 -21.05
CA GLY A 564 9.28 -9.34 -19.61
C GLY A 564 9.39 -8.04 -18.85
N VAL A 565 9.98 -8.13 -17.66
CA VAL A 565 10.12 -6.99 -16.75
C VAL A 565 11.58 -6.73 -16.38
N ALA A 566 11.98 -5.47 -16.46
CA ALA A 566 13.24 -4.95 -15.96
C ALA A 566 12.99 -4.08 -14.71
N PHE A 567 14.01 -3.89 -13.89
CA PHE A 567 13.98 -2.77 -12.94
C PHE A 567 14.20 -1.46 -13.71
N VAL A 568 13.45 -0.41 -13.35
CA VAL A 568 13.60 0.91 -13.99
C VAL A 568 15.04 1.42 -13.81
N GLY A 569 15.72 1.70 -14.94
CA GLY A 569 17.14 2.09 -14.98
C GLY A 569 18.09 0.94 -15.30
N THR A 570 17.60 -0.26 -15.60
CA THR A 570 18.43 -1.40 -16.02
C THR A 570 18.14 -1.81 -17.47
N PRO A 571 19.18 -2.25 -18.23
CA PRO A 571 19.04 -2.51 -19.66
C PRO A 571 18.45 -3.90 -20.01
N TYR A 572 18.44 -4.87 -19.09
CA TYR A 572 18.04 -6.25 -19.36
C TYR A 572 16.86 -6.71 -18.49
N MET A 573 16.11 -7.70 -18.99
CA MET A 573 14.95 -8.23 -18.27
C MET A 573 15.41 -9.08 -17.08
N ALA A 574 15.00 -8.70 -15.88
CA ALA A 574 15.25 -9.49 -14.68
C ALA A 574 14.45 -10.79 -14.72
N MET A 575 13.23 -10.76 -15.25
CA MET A 575 12.34 -11.92 -15.44
C MET A 575 11.62 -11.79 -16.76
N GLY A 576 11.36 -12.91 -17.43
CA GLY A 576 10.69 -12.87 -18.72
C GLY A 576 10.88 -14.14 -19.53
N THR A 577 10.83 -13.98 -20.85
CA THR A 577 11.11 -15.00 -21.84
C THR A 577 11.84 -14.39 -23.02
N ASN A 578 12.62 -15.20 -23.73
CA ASN A 578 13.23 -14.83 -25.00
C ASN A 578 12.72 -15.64 -26.20
N GLY A 579 11.63 -16.40 -25.99
CA GLY A 579 11.08 -17.33 -26.96
C GLY A 579 11.73 -18.73 -26.94
N SER A 580 12.96 -18.85 -26.44
CA SER A 580 13.65 -20.14 -26.25
C SER A 580 13.53 -20.65 -24.81
N ILE A 581 13.67 -19.76 -23.84
CA ILE A 581 13.49 -20.05 -22.40
C ILE A 581 12.56 -19.03 -21.73
N ALA A 582 12.09 -19.34 -20.54
CA ALA A 582 11.39 -18.42 -19.66
C ALA A 582 11.91 -18.58 -18.22
N TRP A 583 12.04 -17.48 -17.49
CA TRP A 583 12.59 -17.48 -16.13
C TRP A 583 11.84 -16.50 -15.21
N ALA A 584 11.75 -16.90 -13.95
CA ALA A 584 11.16 -16.14 -12.86
C ALA A 584 12.15 -16.14 -11.68
N ASN A 585 12.13 -15.08 -10.89
CA ASN A 585 12.93 -14.97 -9.67
C ASN A 585 12.02 -14.91 -8.45
N THR A 586 12.41 -15.58 -7.37
CA THR A 586 11.73 -15.50 -6.08
C THR A 586 12.76 -15.23 -4.99
N VAL A 587 12.44 -14.37 -4.02
CA VAL A 587 13.32 -14.14 -2.87
C VAL A 587 13.48 -15.43 -2.08
N ASN A 588 14.69 -15.97 -2.01
CA ASN A 588 15.02 -17.22 -1.31
C ASN A 588 15.80 -17.01 0.00
N ALA A 589 15.95 -15.75 0.44
CA ALA A 589 16.54 -15.35 1.73
C ALA A 589 17.84 -16.08 2.14
N PRO A 590 18.87 -16.15 1.27
CA PRO A 590 20.12 -16.79 1.64
C PRO A 590 20.85 -15.97 2.70
N ASP A 591 21.57 -16.66 3.58
CA ASP A 591 22.50 -16.02 4.51
C ASP A 591 23.73 -15.51 3.73
N LEU A 592 23.76 -14.18 3.50
CA LEU A 592 24.80 -13.49 2.74
C LEU A 592 25.45 -12.36 3.55
N SER A 593 25.08 -12.18 4.81
CA SER A 593 25.57 -11.09 5.67
C SER A 593 26.03 -11.61 7.02
N ASP A 594 27.28 -11.32 7.38
CA ASP A 594 27.80 -11.55 8.71
C ASP A 594 27.94 -10.24 9.48
N TYR A 595 27.62 -10.28 10.78
CA TYR A 595 27.86 -9.20 11.73
C TYR A 595 28.98 -9.60 12.69
N TYR A 596 30.12 -8.92 12.61
CA TYR A 596 31.26 -9.15 13.49
C TYR A 596 31.25 -8.12 14.62
N GLU A 597 31.07 -8.56 15.86
CA GLU A 597 31.27 -7.69 17.03
C GLU A 597 32.74 -7.23 17.06
N VAL A 598 32.95 -5.91 17.03
CA VAL A 598 34.28 -5.30 16.96
C VAL A 598 34.68 -4.77 18.33
N ARG A 599 35.80 -5.26 18.86
CA ARG A 599 36.49 -4.67 20.01
C ARG A 599 37.28 -3.44 19.57
N LEU A 600 36.54 -2.34 19.39
CA LEU A 600 37.08 -1.07 18.90
C LEU A 600 37.68 -0.25 20.05
N GLN A 601 38.92 0.19 19.88
CA GLN A 601 39.60 1.14 20.75
C GLN A 601 39.67 2.50 20.05
N GLN A 602 39.11 3.53 20.68
CA GLN A 602 38.99 4.86 20.10
C GLN A 602 39.34 5.92 21.14
N ASP A 603 40.64 6.16 21.31
CA ASP A 603 41.16 7.22 22.18
C ASP A 603 41.07 8.59 21.49
N ALA A 604 40.79 9.64 22.27
CA ALA A 604 40.82 11.01 21.78
C ALA A 604 42.20 11.36 21.18
N GLY A 605 42.21 11.87 19.94
CA GLY A 605 43.43 12.30 19.24
C GLY A 605 44.24 11.17 18.59
N LYS A 606 43.80 9.89 18.68
CA LYS A 606 44.45 8.76 18.00
C LYS A 606 43.53 8.15 16.93
N PRO A 607 44.08 7.59 15.84
CA PRO A 607 43.30 6.79 14.90
C PRO A 607 42.65 5.58 15.60
N PRO A 608 41.39 5.25 15.28
CA PRO A 608 40.73 4.08 15.84
C PRO A 608 41.42 2.78 15.40
N VAL A 609 41.54 1.85 16.33
CA VAL A 609 42.14 0.52 16.14
C VAL A 609 41.20 -0.56 16.68
N TYR A 610 41.28 -1.78 16.15
CA TYR A 610 40.46 -2.90 16.61
C TYR A 610 41.32 -4.13 16.88
N GLU A 611 40.90 -4.95 17.85
CA GLU A 611 41.53 -6.23 18.14
C GLU A 611 41.09 -7.29 17.10
N TYR A 612 42.05 -8.04 16.57
CA TYR A 612 41.82 -9.17 15.67
C TYR A 612 42.92 -10.21 15.86
N ASP A 613 42.55 -11.47 16.13
CA ASP A 613 43.47 -12.57 16.44
C ASP A 613 44.52 -12.23 17.52
N GLY A 614 44.11 -11.45 18.53
CA GLY A 614 44.98 -10.99 19.63
C GLY A 614 45.91 -9.84 19.26
N GLU A 615 45.87 -9.34 18.03
CA GLU A 615 46.65 -8.19 17.56
C GLU A 615 45.79 -6.93 17.41
N THR A 616 46.38 -5.76 17.63
CA THR A 616 45.74 -4.47 17.36
C THR A 616 45.97 -4.06 15.91
N ARG A 617 44.89 -3.83 15.15
CA ARG A 617 44.93 -3.43 13.74
C ARG A 617 44.31 -2.03 13.52
N PRO A 618 44.85 -1.22 12.60
CA PRO A 618 44.25 0.08 12.26
C PRO A 618 42.90 -0.08 11.55
N CYS A 619 41.93 0.77 11.89
CA CYS A 619 40.69 0.89 11.11
C CYS A 619 40.91 1.78 9.86
N ASP A 620 40.14 1.54 8.81
CA ASP A 620 40.01 2.47 7.69
C ASP A 620 38.94 3.51 8.03
N VAL A 621 39.31 4.80 8.04
CA VAL A 621 38.45 5.91 8.47
C VAL A 621 38.24 6.86 7.31
N ARG A 622 36.99 7.11 6.97
CA ARG A 622 36.62 8.05 5.89
C ARG A 622 35.49 8.94 6.34
N THR A 623 35.63 10.23 6.06
CA THR A 623 34.54 11.19 6.24
C THR A 623 33.92 11.48 4.89
N TYR A 624 32.61 11.26 4.80
CA TYR A 624 31.79 11.56 3.64
C TYR A 624 30.93 12.78 3.92
N SER A 625 30.74 13.63 2.91
CA SER A 625 29.85 14.79 2.98
C SER A 625 28.59 14.52 2.16
N PHE A 626 27.42 14.65 2.79
CA PHE A 626 26.12 14.43 2.18
C PHE A 626 25.35 15.74 2.13
N SER A 627 24.85 16.12 0.95
CA SER A 627 23.88 17.20 0.84
C SER A 627 22.49 16.64 1.16
N VAL A 628 21.81 17.22 2.15
CA VAL A 628 20.54 16.72 2.67
C VAL A 628 19.46 17.79 2.56
N ARG A 629 18.39 17.50 1.84
CA ARG A 629 17.22 18.37 1.73
C ARG A 629 16.27 18.14 2.91
N HIS A 630 15.93 19.22 3.60
CA HIS A 630 14.99 19.21 4.72
C HIS A 630 13.59 19.67 4.27
N GLY A 631 12.56 19.42 5.09
CA GLY A 631 11.16 19.69 4.76
C GLY A 631 10.81 21.16 4.49
N ASN A 632 11.66 22.09 4.93
CA ASN A 632 11.55 23.52 4.64
C ASN A 632 12.20 23.94 3.29
N GLY A 633 12.77 23.00 2.55
CA GLY A 633 13.48 23.24 1.29
C GLY A 633 14.97 23.50 1.42
N ASP A 634 15.50 23.71 2.64
CA ASP A 634 16.92 23.93 2.88
C ASP A 634 17.74 22.69 2.51
N ILE A 635 18.93 22.91 1.94
CA ILE A 635 19.94 21.87 1.75
C ILE A 635 21.07 22.10 2.75
N ARG A 636 21.38 21.10 3.57
CA ARG A 636 22.46 21.15 4.56
C ARG A 636 23.48 20.07 4.29
N THR A 637 24.75 20.39 4.52
CA THR A 637 25.83 19.40 4.45
C THR A 637 25.92 18.65 5.78
N VAL A 638 25.78 17.33 5.74
CA VAL A 638 26.02 16.42 6.86
C VAL A 638 27.32 15.67 6.61
N ASN A 639 28.28 15.79 7.53
CA ASN A 639 29.52 15.03 7.47
C ASN A 639 29.39 13.78 8.33
N GLN A 640 29.53 12.61 7.71
CA GLN A 640 29.52 11.33 8.40
C GLN A 640 30.88 10.66 8.30
N THR A 641 31.48 10.36 9.44
CA THR A 641 32.67 9.51 9.52
C THR A 641 32.24 8.06 9.59
N VAL A 642 32.76 7.25 8.67
CA VAL A 642 32.59 5.80 8.60
C VAL A 642 33.92 5.17 8.99
N VAL A 643 33.87 4.29 9.99
CA VAL A 643 35.01 3.48 10.44
C VAL A 643 34.79 2.06 9.93
N SER A 644 35.80 1.48 9.30
CA SER A 644 35.74 0.14 8.72
C SER A 644 36.87 -0.74 9.23
N THR A 645 36.56 -2.02 9.41
CA THR A 645 37.56 -3.08 9.65
C THR A 645 37.86 -3.81 8.34
N HIS A 646 38.70 -4.84 8.38
CA HIS A 646 38.89 -5.71 7.22
C HIS A 646 37.65 -6.57 6.88
N HIS A 647 36.69 -6.73 7.80
CA HIS A 647 35.40 -7.39 7.52
C HIS A 647 34.46 -6.49 6.71
N GLY A 648 34.45 -5.19 7.03
CA GLY A 648 33.59 -4.20 6.39
C GLY A 648 33.32 -2.98 7.28
N PRO A 649 32.41 -2.09 6.86
CA PRO A 649 32.08 -0.88 7.59
C PRO A 649 31.35 -1.21 8.91
N ILE A 650 31.63 -0.44 9.95
CA ILE A 650 30.92 -0.47 11.23
C ILE A 650 29.69 0.44 11.09
N LEU A 651 28.51 -0.16 10.89
CA LEU A 651 27.26 0.56 10.62
C LEU A 651 26.18 0.32 11.69
N ARG A 652 26.47 -0.51 12.70
CA ARG A 652 25.51 -0.84 13.76
C ARG A 652 26.15 -0.75 15.13
N GLU A 653 25.41 -0.16 16.07
CA GLU A 653 25.74 -0.15 17.49
C GLU A 653 24.50 -0.60 18.28
N GLU A 654 24.66 -1.58 19.18
CA GLU A 654 23.58 -2.13 19.98
C GLU A 654 24.11 -2.59 21.33
N ASN A 655 23.46 -2.19 22.44
CA ASN A 655 23.87 -2.53 23.81
C ASN A 655 25.34 -2.18 24.11
N GLY A 656 25.84 -1.08 23.55
CA GLY A 656 27.23 -0.63 23.69
C GLY A 656 28.25 -1.44 22.87
N LYS A 657 27.79 -2.40 22.05
CA LYS A 657 28.62 -3.18 21.13
C LYS A 657 28.50 -2.64 19.71
N ARG A 658 29.60 -2.64 18.97
CA ARG A 658 29.67 -2.18 17.57
C ARG A 658 29.89 -3.36 16.64
N TYR A 659 29.24 -3.34 15.48
CA TYR A 659 29.29 -4.45 14.54
C TYR A 659 29.77 -4.00 13.17
N ALA A 660 30.82 -4.66 12.67
CA ALA A 660 31.24 -4.56 11.27
C ALA A 660 30.43 -5.54 10.42
N ILE A 661 29.93 -5.07 9.28
CA ILE A 661 29.06 -5.85 8.41
C ILE A 661 29.86 -6.33 7.20
N ARG A 662 29.88 -7.64 6.95
CA ARG A 662 30.43 -8.23 5.73
C ARG A 662 29.29 -8.80 4.90
N LYS A 663 29.24 -8.45 3.62
CA LYS A 663 28.24 -8.97 2.68
C LYS A 663 28.92 -9.70 1.52
N ALA A 664 28.48 -10.92 1.23
CA ALA A 664 28.93 -11.66 0.06
C ALA A 664 28.45 -10.98 -1.23
N GLY A 665 29.29 -10.93 -2.27
CA GLY A 665 28.94 -10.38 -3.59
C GLY A 665 28.75 -8.85 -3.67
N ILE A 666 28.92 -8.10 -2.58
CA ILE A 666 28.62 -6.66 -2.50
C ILE A 666 29.44 -5.77 -3.45
N GLY A 667 30.60 -6.26 -3.90
CA GLY A 667 31.47 -5.58 -4.85
C GLY A 667 31.53 -6.22 -6.23
N ASP A 668 30.71 -7.23 -6.51
CA ASP A 668 30.74 -7.95 -7.79
C ASP A 668 30.02 -7.16 -8.89
N VAL A 669 30.77 -6.59 -9.82
CA VAL A 669 30.21 -5.80 -10.93
C VAL A 669 29.56 -6.67 -12.02
N HIS A 670 29.77 -7.99 -12.00
CA HIS A 670 29.30 -8.91 -13.05
C HIS A 670 27.82 -9.29 -12.93
N VAL A 671 27.06 -8.68 -12.02
CA VAL A 671 25.63 -8.94 -11.82
C VAL A 671 24.84 -8.80 -13.13
N LEU A 672 25.11 -7.73 -13.88
CA LEU A 672 24.45 -7.50 -15.17
C LEU A 672 24.92 -8.46 -16.26
N THR A 673 26.12 -9.05 -16.13
CA THR A 673 26.58 -10.10 -17.03
C THR A 673 25.65 -11.30 -16.94
N GLN A 674 25.34 -11.77 -15.73
CA GLN A 674 24.44 -12.91 -15.55
C GLN A 674 23.05 -12.66 -16.16
N VAL A 675 22.46 -11.48 -15.91
CA VAL A 675 21.13 -11.13 -16.43
C VAL A 675 21.13 -11.03 -17.95
N ARG A 676 22.18 -10.45 -18.55
CA ARG A 676 22.36 -10.39 -20.00
C ARG A 676 22.43 -11.78 -20.62
N GLU A 677 23.27 -12.67 -20.07
CA GLU A 677 23.43 -14.02 -20.61
C GLU A 677 22.14 -14.84 -20.51
N GLN A 678 21.35 -14.66 -19.44
CA GLN A 678 20.02 -15.25 -19.33
C GLN A 678 19.08 -14.76 -20.45
N CYS A 679 19.09 -13.46 -20.76
CA CYS A 679 18.29 -12.90 -21.85
C CYS A 679 18.67 -13.47 -23.23
N LEU A 680 19.93 -13.89 -23.42
CA LEU A 680 20.46 -14.42 -24.68
C LEU A 680 20.40 -15.96 -24.78
N ALA A 681 20.12 -16.65 -23.68
CA ALA A 681 20.21 -18.11 -23.60
C ALA A 681 19.26 -18.81 -24.58
N GLN A 682 19.77 -19.81 -25.30
CA GLN A 682 19.01 -20.57 -26.30
C GLN A 682 18.45 -21.89 -25.75
N ASN A 683 18.85 -22.28 -24.54
CA ASN A 683 18.42 -23.49 -23.84
C ASN A 683 18.47 -23.26 -22.33
N VAL A 684 17.72 -24.10 -21.60
CA VAL A 684 17.66 -24.11 -20.13
C VAL A 684 18.89 -24.78 -19.54
#